data_AF-A0A1Q7E1E1-F1
#
_entry.id   AF-A0A1Q7E1E1-F1
#
_cell.length_a   1.000
_cell.length_b   1.000
_cell.length_c   1.000
_cell.angle_alpha   90.00
_cell.angle_beta   90.00
_cell.angle_gamma   90.00
#
_symmetry.space_group_name_H-M   'P 1'
#
loop_
_entity.id
_entity.type
_entity.pdbx_description
1 polymer ?
#
loop_
_entity_poly.entity_id
_entity_poly.type
_entity_poly.pdbx_seq_one_letter_code
_entity_poly.pdbx_strand_id
1 'polypeptide(L)'
;MVTAEQLAARRQEIAASPDLQRLRDHLTARAAPLLERMPVVPAVKALLSVDGGVCPQDGSALTFDPWSPTEHRCPQCGATVRGERHDRAWAKYQHLWLAERAAHLAALQALDGNEAAGRRAREILAAYAQRYWSYPNRDNALGPSRLFFSTYLESIWILNYLAAAVLLREAGGGVLEEPVRAGVSRVADEAANLIGEYNERFSNRQTWNNAALAAIALWFEDEDLAKGAIAGPTGLIAHLRGFGADGMWYEGENYHLFALRGLLTGAAWALQWGVDFYGDAALAPRVAAALRAPALSALPDLTFPARKDARFGVSLAQPMYLELWEIGLGRMGSGEQGAGSGTTGLASWLGDLYRVPAVKPELFESYLHDAPIEPLPAPRSRCSLSWWSLLEMPPALPAATEPWEAPSTLMPSQGLAILRARDRYAGLECGPTGGGHGHPDRLNFTLHADGAYWLPDVGTGSYVARDLFWYRSTLAHNAPRLEGVSQSLRDASCAAFDVQGDWAWTRGTWGDVTRTLVAGPQYLVDVMDLTGSEDHLLELPWHLGGRGGGGGHDRASRRRCATPRAPGGRRRAAACGRAGTAGRRESGAVLRGPDARAEPAPHHGARAVARESGDPRRARGRRRRGNRDRARRGTTP
;
A
#
# COMPACT_ATOMS: atom_id res chain seq x y z
N MET A 1 -5.03 21.60 -12.03
CA MET A 1 -6.14 20.98 -11.27
C MET A 1 -7.45 21.52 -11.79
N VAL A 2 -7.71 22.83 -11.61
CA VAL A 2 -8.79 23.53 -12.31
C VAL A 2 -8.41 24.97 -12.62
N THR A 3 -8.99 25.54 -13.68
CA THR A 3 -9.12 26.98 -13.93
C THR A 3 -10.56 27.46 -13.67
N ALA A 4 -10.80 28.77 -13.65
CA ALA A 4 -12.16 29.33 -13.58
C ALA A 4 -13.12 28.79 -14.68
N GLU A 5 -12.62 28.55 -15.90
CA GLU A 5 -13.37 27.96 -17.01
C GLU A 5 -13.69 26.49 -16.76
N GLN A 6 -12.70 25.69 -16.32
CA GLN A 6 -12.91 24.29 -15.98
C GLN A 6 -13.90 24.11 -14.83
N LEU A 7 -13.88 25.00 -13.83
CA LEU A 7 -14.91 25.06 -12.79
C LEU A 7 -16.29 25.39 -13.37
N ALA A 8 -16.40 26.31 -14.33
CA ALA A 8 -17.67 26.65 -14.97
C ALA A 8 -18.26 25.48 -15.76
N ALA A 9 -17.43 24.76 -16.53
CA ALA A 9 -17.84 23.54 -17.22
C ALA A 9 -18.25 22.44 -16.22
N ARG A 10 -17.45 22.19 -15.18
CA ARG A 10 -17.73 21.15 -14.19
C ARG A 10 -19.03 21.41 -13.41
N ARG A 11 -19.39 22.67 -13.16
CA ARG A 11 -20.71 23.02 -12.57
C ARG A 11 -21.88 22.58 -13.46
N GLN A 12 -21.75 22.67 -14.78
CA GLN A 12 -22.78 22.21 -15.72
C GLN A 12 -22.88 20.67 -15.72
N GLU A 13 -21.74 19.96 -15.70
CA GLU A 13 -21.71 18.49 -15.58
C GLU A 13 -22.35 18.00 -14.28
N ILE A 14 -22.08 18.67 -13.16
CA ILE A 14 -22.71 18.39 -11.86
C ILE A 14 -24.22 18.55 -11.98
N ALA A 15 -24.70 19.69 -12.50
CA ALA A 15 -26.13 19.95 -12.69
C ALA A 15 -26.82 18.94 -13.64
N ALA A 16 -26.08 18.33 -14.58
CA ALA A 16 -26.60 17.32 -15.51
C ALA A 16 -26.53 15.88 -14.98
N SER A 17 -25.70 15.58 -13.97
CA SER A 17 -25.49 14.22 -13.45
C SER A 17 -26.15 13.97 -12.09
N PRO A 18 -27.06 12.97 -11.97
CA PRO A 18 -27.60 12.52 -10.69
C PRO A 18 -26.55 11.96 -9.73
N ASP A 19 -25.44 11.41 -10.22
CA ASP A 19 -24.35 10.89 -9.38
C ASP A 19 -23.52 12.04 -8.79
N LEU A 20 -23.18 13.04 -9.60
CA LEU A 20 -22.44 14.20 -9.15
C LEU A 20 -23.26 15.09 -8.20
N GLN A 21 -24.57 15.22 -8.44
CA GLN A 21 -25.49 15.86 -7.49
C GLN A 21 -25.49 15.14 -6.14
N ARG A 22 -25.69 13.81 -6.12
CA ARG A 22 -25.66 13.05 -4.86
C ARG A 22 -24.32 13.12 -4.15
N LEU A 23 -23.20 13.13 -4.89
CA LEU A 23 -21.86 13.32 -4.32
C LEU A 23 -21.70 14.70 -3.69
N ARG A 24 -22.13 15.77 -4.38
CA ARG A 24 -22.13 17.13 -3.85
C ARG A 24 -22.98 17.24 -2.59
N ASP A 25 -24.17 16.66 -2.59
CA ASP A 25 -25.10 16.70 -1.45
C ASP A 25 -24.53 15.93 -0.24
N HIS A 26 -23.87 14.79 -0.47
CA HIS A 26 -23.11 14.05 0.55
C HIS A 26 -21.96 14.89 1.12
N LEU A 27 -21.20 15.57 0.27
CA LEU A 27 -20.11 16.47 0.68
C LEU A 27 -20.65 17.64 1.53
N THR A 28 -21.73 18.30 1.09
CA THR A 28 -22.44 19.34 1.87
C THR A 28 -22.92 18.82 3.24
N ALA A 29 -23.48 17.61 3.31
CA ALA A 29 -23.85 16.99 4.58
C ALA A 29 -22.64 16.73 5.49
N ARG A 30 -21.53 16.18 4.94
CA ARG A 30 -20.27 15.98 5.68
C ARG A 30 -19.60 17.29 6.10
N ALA A 31 -19.91 18.41 5.44
CA ALA A 31 -19.40 19.72 5.82
C ALA A 31 -20.09 20.31 7.05
N ALA A 32 -21.35 19.95 7.37
CA ALA A 32 -22.13 20.62 8.41
C ALA A 32 -21.42 20.70 9.80
N PRO A 33 -20.84 19.64 10.38
CA PRO A 33 -20.12 19.72 11.65
C PRO A 33 -18.89 20.64 11.58
N LEU A 34 -18.26 20.74 10.39
CA LEU A 34 -17.12 21.62 10.14
C LEU A 34 -17.53 23.09 10.08
N LEU A 35 -18.78 23.40 9.76
CA LEU A 35 -19.31 24.77 9.74
C LEU A 35 -19.75 25.21 11.15
N GLU A 36 -20.41 24.33 11.89
CA GLU A 36 -20.84 24.56 13.27
C GLU A 36 -19.66 24.85 14.22
N ARG A 37 -18.59 24.06 14.14
CA ARG A 37 -17.42 24.17 15.03
C ARG A 37 -16.13 24.20 14.23
N MET A 38 -15.29 25.22 14.47
CA MET A 38 -13.94 25.25 13.91
C MET A 38 -13.13 24.05 14.45
N PRO A 39 -12.59 23.17 13.59
CA PRO A 39 -11.83 22.03 14.06
C PRO A 39 -10.49 22.43 14.68
N VAL A 40 -9.96 21.59 15.57
CA VAL A 40 -8.74 21.89 16.33
C VAL A 40 -7.51 21.81 15.42
N VAL A 41 -6.87 22.94 15.14
CA VAL A 41 -5.52 22.97 14.54
C VAL A 41 -4.51 22.56 15.61
N PRO A 42 -3.74 21.46 15.45
CA PRO A 42 -2.82 20.98 16.47
C PRO A 42 -1.81 22.06 16.89
N ALA A 43 -1.41 22.06 18.16
CA ALA A 43 -0.35 22.93 18.66
C ALA A 43 1.03 22.25 18.63
N VAL A 44 1.08 20.97 18.24
CA VAL A 44 2.26 20.11 18.33
C VAL A 44 2.53 19.46 16.99
N LYS A 45 3.81 19.33 16.67
CA LYS A 45 4.30 18.53 15.54
C LYS A 45 4.02 17.04 15.76
N ALA A 46 3.61 16.31 14.73
CA ALA A 46 3.40 14.87 14.80
C ALA A 46 4.70 14.09 15.09
N LEU A 47 4.60 12.93 15.74
CA LEU A 47 5.75 12.12 16.15
C LEU A 47 5.59 10.65 15.72
N LEU A 48 6.64 10.09 15.11
CA LEU A 48 6.77 8.64 14.98
C LEU A 48 7.29 8.06 16.30
N SER A 49 6.51 7.18 16.90
CA SER A 49 6.89 6.46 18.12
C SER A 49 6.31 5.05 18.12
N VAL A 50 6.86 4.17 18.96
CA VAL A 50 6.44 2.75 19.04
C VAL A 50 5.07 2.60 19.70
N ASP A 51 4.76 3.49 20.64
CA ASP A 51 3.62 3.43 21.56
C ASP A 51 2.56 4.52 21.29
N GLY A 52 2.92 5.63 20.65
CA GLY A 52 1.97 6.68 20.27
C GLY A 52 0.90 6.17 19.32
N GLY A 53 -0.36 6.42 19.64
CA GLY A 53 -1.50 5.93 18.84
C GLY A 53 -1.81 4.43 19.00
N VAL A 54 -1.15 3.72 19.92
CA VAL A 54 -1.38 2.29 20.20
C VAL A 54 -2.00 2.10 21.58
N CYS A 55 -2.92 1.15 21.73
CA CYS A 55 -3.50 0.80 23.02
C CYS A 55 -2.49 0.00 23.87
N PRO A 56 -2.17 0.43 25.10
CA PRO A 56 -1.22 -0.28 25.96
C PRO A 56 -1.77 -1.59 26.55
N GLN A 57 -3.06 -1.89 26.36
CA GLN A 57 -3.72 -3.09 26.90
C GLN A 57 -3.77 -4.24 25.90
N ASP A 58 -4.04 -3.95 24.62
CA ASP A 58 -4.29 -4.97 23.58
C ASP A 58 -3.49 -4.76 22.29
N GLY A 59 -2.70 -3.68 22.16
CA GLY A 59 -1.88 -3.40 20.98
C GLY A 59 -2.65 -2.84 19.78
N SER A 60 -3.96 -2.61 19.87
CA SER A 60 -4.76 -2.05 18.78
C SER A 60 -4.37 -0.61 18.47
N ALA A 61 -4.48 -0.21 17.20
CA ALA A 61 -4.47 1.21 16.85
C ALA A 61 -5.66 1.94 17.49
N LEU A 62 -5.39 3.11 18.09
CA LEU A 62 -6.39 3.96 18.70
C LEU A 62 -7.23 4.68 17.63
N THR A 63 -8.50 4.94 17.95
CA THR A 63 -9.44 5.58 17.02
C THR A 63 -9.03 7.03 16.77
N PHE A 64 -8.92 7.44 15.50
CA PHE A 64 -8.76 8.85 15.16
C PHE A 64 -10.12 9.56 15.17
N ASP A 65 -10.31 10.46 16.15
CA ASP A 65 -11.43 11.38 16.25
C ASP A 65 -10.92 12.83 16.14
N PRO A 66 -11.24 13.58 15.07
CA PRO A 66 -10.75 14.95 14.87
C PRO A 66 -11.27 15.96 15.90
N TRP A 67 -12.25 15.58 16.73
CA TRP A 67 -12.84 16.42 17.76
C TRP A 67 -12.28 16.19 19.16
N SER A 68 -11.52 15.11 19.37
CA SER A 68 -10.90 14.69 20.63
C SER A 68 -9.35 14.70 20.54
N PRO A 69 -8.67 15.82 20.86
CA PRO A 69 -7.21 15.94 20.70
C PRO A 69 -6.39 15.19 21.76
N THR A 70 -6.99 14.88 22.92
CA THR A 70 -6.28 14.40 24.12
C THR A 70 -6.87 13.12 24.72
N GLU A 71 -7.97 12.60 24.15
CA GLU A 71 -8.64 11.39 24.64
C GLU A 71 -8.84 10.38 23.52
N HIS A 72 -7.96 9.37 23.50
CA HIS A 72 -7.81 8.44 22.37
C HIS A 72 -8.42 7.08 22.72
N ARG A 73 -9.56 6.74 22.12
CA ARG A 73 -10.32 5.54 22.46
C ARG A 73 -9.81 4.31 21.71
N CYS A 74 -9.51 3.23 22.42
CA CYS A 74 -9.28 1.92 21.81
C CYS A 74 -10.61 1.35 21.27
N PRO A 75 -10.69 0.94 19.98
CA PRO A 75 -11.90 0.35 19.43
C PRO A 75 -12.17 -1.09 19.92
N GLN A 76 -11.16 -1.76 20.48
CA GLN A 76 -11.23 -3.16 20.92
C GLN A 76 -11.56 -3.28 22.42
N CYS A 77 -10.68 -2.87 23.33
CA CYS A 77 -10.98 -2.89 24.78
C CYS A 77 -11.84 -1.72 25.28
N GLY A 78 -12.09 -0.70 24.46
CA GLY A 78 -12.89 0.48 24.83
C GLY A 78 -12.18 1.50 25.73
N ALA A 79 -10.94 1.25 26.17
CA ALA A 79 -10.21 2.14 27.07
C ALA A 79 -9.85 3.49 26.44
N THR A 80 -9.96 4.57 27.22
CA THR A 80 -9.48 5.91 26.85
C THR A 80 -8.02 6.07 27.28
N VAL A 81 -7.14 6.24 26.30
CA VAL A 81 -5.71 6.49 26.48
C VAL A 81 -5.43 8.00 26.34
N ARG A 82 -4.49 8.53 27.12
CA ARG A 82 -4.10 9.95 27.12
C ARG A 82 -2.58 10.09 27.21
N GLY A 83 -2.02 11.16 26.67
CA GLY A 83 -0.62 11.56 26.89
C GLY A 83 0.12 11.90 25.60
N GLU A 84 1.18 12.71 25.73
CA GLU A 84 1.83 13.44 24.63
C GLU A 84 2.13 12.59 23.38
N ARG A 85 2.57 11.33 23.53
CA ARG A 85 2.86 10.45 22.38
C ARG A 85 1.60 10.07 21.60
N HIS A 86 0.48 9.86 22.28
CA HIS A 86 -0.81 9.60 21.63
C HIS A 86 -1.36 10.89 21.01
N ASP A 87 -1.23 12.02 21.70
CA ASP A 87 -1.64 13.35 21.18
C ASP A 87 -0.84 13.73 19.91
N ARG A 88 0.47 13.44 19.87
CA ARG A 88 1.34 13.64 18.70
C ARG A 88 1.14 12.58 17.60
N ALA A 89 0.62 11.41 17.91
CA ALA A 89 0.20 10.42 16.90
C ALA A 89 -1.14 10.84 16.27
N TRP A 90 -2.09 11.35 17.07
CA TRP A 90 -3.33 11.96 16.61
C TRP A 90 -3.07 13.19 15.73
N ALA A 91 -2.12 14.05 16.12
CA ALA A 91 -1.74 15.24 15.35
C ALA A 91 -1.33 14.93 13.90
N LYS A 92 -0.75 13.74 13.63
CA LYS A 92 -0.46 13.27 12.27
C LYS A 92 -1.72 13.28 11.40
N TYR A 93 -2.75 12.57 11.85
CA TYR A 93 -4.00 12.46 11.09
C TYR A 93 -4.77 13.79 11.11
N GLN A 94 -4.75 14.53 12.22
CA GLN A 94 -5.43 15.83 12.28
C GLN A 94 -4.86 16.83 11.29
N HIS A 95 -3.53 16.91 11.13
CA HIS A 95 -2.94 17.84 10.18
C HIS A 95 -3.39 17.55 8.74
N LEU A 96 -3.28 16.29 8.32
CA LEU A 96 -3.69 15.81 7.00
C LEU A 96 -5.20 16.00 6.77
N TRP A 97 -6.02 15.59 7.74
CA TRP A 97 -7.48 15.71 7.68
C TRP A 97 -7.91 17.17 7.54
N LEU A 98 -7.30 18.10 8.30
CA LEU A 98 -7.60 19.53 8.18
C LEU A 98 -7.30 20.12 6.80
N ALA A 99 -6.19 19.74 6.17
CA ALA A 99 -5.87 20.20 4.82
C ALA A 99 -6.90 19.64 3.81
N GLU A 100 -7.25 18.36 3.94
CA GLU A 100 -8.28 17.73 3.11
C GLU A 100 -9.69 18.30 3.37
N ARG A 101 -9.98 18.79 4.60
CA ARG A 101 -11.20 19.56 4.90
C ARG A 101 -11.16 20.95 4.28
N ALA A 102 -10.02 21.63 4.24
CA ALA A 102 -9.89 22.89 3.52
C ALA A 102 -10.18 22.70 2.02
N ALA A 103 -9.61 21.65 1.40
CA ALA A 103 -9.84 21.34 -0.02
C ALA A 103 -11.31 20.98 -0.31
N HIS A 104 -11.92 20.15 0.55
CA HIS A 104 -13.34 19.81 0.48
C HIS A 104 -14.24 21.05 0.58
N LEU A 105 -14.05 21.90 1.59
CA LEU A 105 -14.87 23.10 1.79
C LEU A 105 -14.66 24.13 0.66
N ALA A 106 -13.44 24.23 0.12
CA ALA A 106 -13.14 25.05 -1.04
C ALA A 106 -13.80 24.52 -2.32
N ALA A 107 -13.90 23.19 -2.51
CA ALA A 107 -14.61 22.60 -3.63
C ALA A 107 -16.13 22.92 -3.59
N LEU A 108 -16.76 22.88 -2.41
CA LEU A 108 -18.16 23.29 -2.25
C LEU A 108 -18.36 24.79 -2.55
N GLN A 109 -17.43 25.65 -2.15
CA GLN A 109 -17.46 27.07 -2.53
C GLN A 109 -17.32 27.25 -4.06
N ALA A 110 -16.39 26.53 -4.69
CA ALA A 110 -16.07 26.68 -6.11
C ALA A 110 -17.13 26.08 -7.04
N LEU A 111 -17.80 25.00 -6.62
CA LEU A 111 -18.74 24.25 -7.46
C LEU A 111 -20.22 24.48 -7.12
N ASP A 112 -20.54 24.83 -5.87
CA ASP A 112 -21.93 25.02 -5.40
C ASP A 112 -22.20 26.42 -4.83
N GLY A 113 -21.19 27.30 -4.79
CA GLY A 113 -21.34 28.66 -4.27
C GLY A 113 -21.49 28.74 -2.74
N ASN A 114 -21.14 27.69 -2.00
CA ASN A 114 -21.35 27.61 -0.56
C ASN A 114 -20.42 28.57 0.24
N GLU A 115 -20.89 29.79 0.48
CA GLU A 115 -20.16 30.86 1.18
C GLU A 115 -19.69 30.48 2.60
N ALA A 116 -20.47 29.67 3.32
CA ALA A 116 -20.11 29.22 4.65
C ALA A 116 -18.91 28.26 4.61
N ALA A 117 -18.91 27.34 3.64
CA ALA A 117 -17.77 26.46 3.37
C ALA A 117 -16.53 27.26 2.92
N GLY A 118 -16.68 28.21 1.99
CA GLY A 118 -15.58 29.08 1.56
C GLY A 118 -14.98 29.91 2.69
N ARG A 119 -15.80 30.38 3.64
CA ARG A 119 -15.32 31.05 4.86
C ARG A 119 -14.53 30.11 5.75
N ARG A 120 -15.06 28.92 6.09
CA ARG A 120 -14.38 27.94 6.95
C ARG A 120 -13.10 27.38 6.31
N ALA A 121 -13.05 27.23 4.99
CA ALA A 121 -11.82 26.89 4.27
C ALA A 121 -10.72 27.95 4.47
N ARG A 122 -11.06 29.24 4.35
CA ARG A 122 -10.14 30.37 4.56
C ARG A 122 -9.69 30.48 6.02
N GLU A 123 -10.56 30.19 6.97
CA GLU A 123 -10.21 30.11 8.40
C GLU A 123 -9.15 29.01 8.67
N ILE A 124 -9.26 27.84 8.03
CA ILE A 124 -8.25 26.77 8.12
C ILE A 124 -6.93 27.20 7.49
N LEU A 125 -6.96 27.78 6.28
CA LEU A 125 -5.76 28.28 5.60
C LEU A 125 -5.03 29.34 6.45
N ALA A 126 -5.77 30.33 6.95
CA ALA A 126 -5.22 31.41 7.78
C ALA A 126 -4.63 30.88 9.10
N ALA A 127 -5.28 29.91 9.76
CA ALA A 127 -4.78 29.33 11.01
C ALA A 127 -3.44 28.61 10.83
N TYR A 128 -3.24 27.92 9.71
CA TYR A 128 -1.94 27.35 9.36
C TYR A 128 -0.92 28.43 9.01
N ALA A 129 -1.28 29.41 8.17
CA ALA A 129 -0.38 30.52 7.82
C ALA A 129 0.12 31.33 9.04
N GLN A 130 -0.66 31.36 10.13
CA GLN A 130 -0.25 31.96 11.40
C GLN A 130 0.65 31.03 12.23
N ARG A 131 0.42 29.72 12.20
CA ARG A 131 1.08 28.75 13.11
C ARG A 131 2.29 28.03 12.52
N TYR A 132 2.44 27.97 11.20
CA TYR A 132 3.40 27.09 10.51
C TYR A 132 4.86 27.21 11.01
N TRP A 133 5.34 28.42 11.26
CA TRP A 133 6.70 28.66 11.76
C TRP A 133 6.94 28.22 13.22
N SER A 134 5.87 28.01 14.00
CA SER A 134 5.97 27.52 15.38
C SER A 134 6.24 26.01 15.46
N TYR A 135 5.95 25.24 14.41
CA TYR A 135 6.31 23.83 14.37
C TYR A 135 7.80 23.66 14.04
N PRO A 136 8.58 22.92 14.85
CA PRO A 136 10.02 22.86 14.71
C PRO A 136 10.46 21.82 13.66
N ASN A 137 11.45 22.17 12.84
CA ASN A 137 12.11 21.22 11.93
C ASN A 137 13.08 20.29 12.70
N ARG A 138 12.52 19.40 13.54
CA ARG A 138 13.21 18.37 14.33
C ARG A 138 12.32 17.14 14.49
N ASP A 139 12.80 16.07 15.13
CA ASP A 139 12.09 14.78 15.27
C ASP A 139 11.74 14.14 13.91
N ASN A 140 12.62 14.35 12.92
CA ASN A 140 12.46 13.87 11.55
C ASN A 140 13.04 12.45 11.41
N ALA A 141 12.22 11.51 10.94
CA ALA A 141 12.64 10.14 10.61
C ALA A 141 13.03 10.00 9.13
N LEU A 142 12.34 10.72 8.23
CA LEU A 142 12.53 10.64 6.78
C LEU A 142 12.40 12.05 6.17
N GLY A 143 13.49 12.81 6.26
CA GLY A 143 13.67 14.13 5.66
C GLY A 143 13.13 15.32 6.48
N PRO A 144 13.59 16.55 6.18
CA PRO A 144 13.07 17.79 6.75
C PRO A 144 11.55 17.95 6.59
N SER A 145 10.89 18.42 7.66
CA SER A 145 9.45 18.64 7.73
C SER A 145 9.14 19.49 8.97
N ARG A 146 8.06 20.27 8.94
CA ARG A 146 7.58 21.06 10.09
C ARG A 146 6.43 20.37 10.80
N LEU A 147 5.44 19.89 10.06
CA LEU A 147 4.23 19.32 10.65
C LEU A 147 4.40 17.84 11.06
N PHE A 148 5.33 17.13 10.42
CA PHE A 148 5.43 15.67 10.51
C PHE A 148 6.86 15.16 10.72
N PHE A 149 6.98 13.88 11.05
CA PHE A 149 8.28 13.19 11.12
C PHE A 149 8.82 12.79 9.72
N SER A 150 8.14 13.17 8.62
CA SER A 150 8.61 12.85 7.28
C SER A 150 8.12 13.83 6.21
N THR A 151 8.98 14.13 5.25
CA THR A 151 8.73 15.07 4.14
C THR A 151 7.53 14.67 3.27
N TYR A 152 7.31 13.38 2.97
CA TYR A 152 6.17 13.01 2.10
C TYR A 152 4.79 13.33 2.74
N LEU A 153 4.71 13.35 4.08
CA LEU A 153 3.50 13.78 4.78
C LEU A 153 3.31 15.29 4.68
N GLU A 154 4.41 16.06 4.71
CA GLU A 154 4.41 17.49 4.36
C GLU A 154 3.91 17.70 2.92
N SER A 155 4.35 16.85 1.98
CA SER A 155 3.92 16.85 0.57
C SER A 155 2.42 16.56 0.41
N ILE A 156 1.88 15.51 1.05
CA ILE A 156 0.44 15.20 1.05
C ILE A 156 -0.37 16.35 1.65
N TRP A 157 0.14 16.97 2.71
CA TRP A 157 -0.51 18.08 3.38
C TRP A 157 -0.54 19.35 2.52
N ILE A 158 0.60 19.80 1.99
CA ILE A 158 0.68 21.02 1.19
C ILE A 158 -0.10 20.89 -0.12
N LEU A 159 -0.20 19.68 -0.68
CA LEU A 159 -1.05 19.39 -1.85
C LEU A 159 -2.52 19.74 -1.61
N ASN A 160 -3.08 19.32 -0.48
CA ASN A 160 -4.47 19.63 -0.13
C ASN A 160 -4.63 21.11 0.28
N TYR A 161 -3.64 21.69 0.97
CA TYR A 161 -3.62 23.10 1.35
C TYR A 161 -3.63 24.03 0.12
N LEU A 162 -2.80 23.72 -0.89
CA LEU A 162 -2.77 24.44 -2.16
C LEU A 162 -3.98 24.14 -3.05
N ALA A 163 -4.51 22.91 -3.05
CA ALA A 163 -5.77 22.61 -3.72
C ALA A 163 -6.89 23.54 -3.23
N ALA A 164 -7.02 23.71 -1.91
CA ALA A 164 -7.98 24.63 -1.31
C ALA A 164 -7.75 26.09 -1.74
N ALA A 165 -6.51 26.57 -1.67
CA ALA A 165 -6.17 27.94 -2.05
C ALA A 165 -6.44 28.22 -3.54
N VAL A 166 -6.08 27.29 -4.43
CA VAL A 166 -6.36 27.40 -5.87
C VAL A 166 -7.86 27.35 -6.13
N LEU A 167 -8.62 26.41 -5.56
CA LEU A 167 -10.07 26.36 -5.71
C LEU A 167 -10.77 27.67 -5.29
N LEU A 168 -10.34 28.28 -4.19
CA LEU A 168 -10.85 29.58 -3.72
C LEU A 168 -10.42 30.77 -4.59
N ARG A 169 -9.26 30.68 -5.26
CA ARG A 169 -8.76 31.68 -6.22
C ARG A 169 -9.55 31.62 -7.53
N GLU A 170 -9.68 30.41 -8.09
CA GLU A 170 -10.35 30.15 -9.38
C GLU A 170 -11.89 30.23 -9.28
N ALA A 171 -12.47 30.16 -8.08
CA ALA A 171 -13.88 30.50 -7.84
C ALA A 171 -14.20 31.97 -8.18
N GLY A 172 -13.19 32.86 -8.25
CA GLY A 172 -13.34 34.26 -8.60
C GLY A 172 -13.91 35.12 -7.46
N GLY A 173 -14.44 36.30 -7.81
CA GLY A 173 -15.18 37.18 -6.89
C GLY A 173 -14.40 37.73 -5.69
N GLY A 174 -13.07 37.58 -5.65
CA GLY A 174 -12.26 37.93 -4.48
C GLY A 174 -12.42 36.97 -3.30
N VAL A 175 -12.93 35.75 -3.53
CA VAL A 175 -13.16 34.74 -2.49
C VAL A 175 -11.87 34.47 -1.70
N LEU A 176 -10.73 34.23 -2.36
CA LEU A 176 -9.44 34.19 -1.67
C LEU A 176 -8.90 35.60 -1.39
N GLU A 177 -9.07 36.06 -0.15
CA GLU A 177 -8.62 37.38 0.32
C GLU A 177 -7.08 37.51 0.39
N GLU A 178 -6.56 38.71 0.11
CA GLU A 178 -5.12 38.98 0.04
C GLU A 178 -4.31 38.56 1.28
N PRO A 179 -4.74 38.81 2.53
CA PRO A 179 -3.97 38.40 3.70
C PRO A 179 -3.85 36.87 3.83
N VAL A 180 -4.89 36.14 3.40
CA VAL A 180 -4.89 34.67 3.37
C VAL A 180 -4.00 34.19 2.23
N ARG A 181 -4.11 34.78 1.03
CA ARG A 181 -3.26 34.48 -0.14
C ARG A 181 -1.77 34.65 0.17
N ALA A 182 -1.38 35.79 0.75
CA ALA A 182 -0.01 36.05 1.17
C ALA A 182 0.46 35.09 2.28
N GLY A 183 -0.45 34.65 3.15
CA GLY A 183 -0.21 33.60 4.14
C GLY A 183 0.06 32.23 3.50
N VAL A 184 -0.74 31.84 2.50
CA VAL A 184 -0.54 30.63 1.70
C VAL A 184 0.81 30.66 1.00
N SER A 185 1.18 31.76 0.34
CA SER A 185 2.46 31.89 -0.35
C SER A 185 3.65 31.67 0.59
N ARG A 186 3.70 32.31 1.76
CA ARG A 186 4.82 32.09 2.70
C ARG A 186 4.94 30.62 3.15
N VAL A 187 3.81 29.91 3.31
CA VAL A 187 3.81 28.49 3.70
C VAL A 187 4.29 27.62 2.54
N ALA A 188 3.85 27.92 1.32
CA ALA A 188 4.24 27.21 0.11
C ALA A 188 5.74 27.34 -0.21
N ASP A 189 6.32 28.54 0.00
CA ASP A 189 7.75 28.83 -0.15
C ASP A 189 8.62 27.99 0.80
N GLU A 190 8.33 28.03 2.11
CA GLU A 190 9.02 27.19 3.09
C GLU A 190 8.82 25.69 2.84
N ALA A 191 7.62 25.27 2.39
CA ALA A 191 7.37 23.89 2.00
C ALA A 191 8.19 23.48 0.75
N ALA A 192 8.40 24.39 -0.20
CA ALA A 192 9.25 24.18 -1.38
C ALA A 192 10.69 23.87 -0.96
N ASN A 193 11.23 24.67 -0.03
CA ASN A 193 12.58 24.48 0.50
C ASN A 193 12.71 23.12 1.21
N LEU A 194 11.80 22.81 2.15
CA LEU A 194 11.80 21.54 2.89
C LEU A 194 11.68 20.32 1.98
N ILE A 195 10.81 20.35 0.97
CA ILE A 195 10.58 19.23 0.05
C ILE A 195 11.72 19.11 -0.97
N GLY A 196 12.24 20.25 -1.46
CA GLY A 196 13.36 20.31 -2.41
C GLY A 196 14.68 19.83 -1.83
N GLU A 197 14.95 20.10 -0.54
CA GLU A 197 16.11 19.57 0.18
C GLU A 197 16.12 18.03 0.30
N TYR A 198 14.98 17.35 0.13
CA TYR A 198 14.84 15.91 0.35
C TYR A 198 14.41 15.13 -0.89
N ASN A 199 15.22 15.22 -1.94
CA ASN A 199 15.07 14.37 -3.13
C ASN A 199 15.46 12.90 -2.81
N GLU A 200 14.45 12.04 -2.61
CA GLU A 200 14.62 10.60 -2.38
C GLU A 200 14.99 9.79 -3.64
N ARG A 201 15.24 10.48 -4.76
CA ARG A 201 15.61 9.96 -6.10
C ARG A 201 14.54 9.10 -6.78
N PHE A 202 14.32 7.90 -6.27
CA PHE A 202 13.42 6.92 -6.86
C PHE A 202 12.81 6.09 -5.74
N SER A 203 11.62 6.50 -5.33
CA SER A 203 10.83 5.87 -4.27
C SER A 203 9.35 6.19 -4.49
N ASN A 204 8.47 5.39 -3.89
CA ASN A 204 7.04 5.70 -3.87
C ASN A 204 6.71 7.06 -3.22
N ARG A 205 7.56 7.56 -2.32
CA ARG A 205 7.39 8.87 -1.66
C ARG A 205 7.76 10.03 -2.57
N GLN A 206 8.76 9.86 -3.45
CA GLN A 206 9.19 10.92 -4.35
C GLN A 206 8.09 11.31 -5.36
N THR A 207 7.12 10.43 -5.68
CA THR A 207 5.95 10.81 -6.48
C THR A 207 5.12 11.90 -5.80
N TRP A 208 5.00 11.85 -4.47
CA TRP A 208 4.32 12.86 -3.66
C TRP A 208 5.11 14.15 -3.54
N ASN A 209 6.43 14.05 -3.31
CA ASN A 209 7.32 15.22 -3.29
C ASN A 209 7.26 15.98 -4.62
N ASN A 210 7.35 15.28 -5.75
CA ASN A 210 7.22 15.87 -7.07
C ASN A 210 5.84 16.48 -7.32
N ALA A 211 4.76 15.82 -6.90
CA ALA A 211 3.40 16.36 -7.04
C ALA A 211 3.24 17.66 -6.23
N ALA A 212 3.78 17.72 -5.01
CA ALA A 212 3.77 18.92 -4.18
C ALA A 212 4.61 20.06 -4.78
N LEU A 213 5.82 19.77 -5.28
CA LEU A 213 6.65 20.78 -5.95
C LEU A 213 6.00 21.29 -7.24
N ALA A 214 5.32 20.44 -8.02
CA ALA A 214 4.55 20.86 -9.20
C ALA A 214 3.33 21.74 -8.84
N ALA A 215 2.68 21.49 -7.70
CA ALA A 215 1.60 22.33 -7.18
C ALA A 215 2.11 23.70 -6.72
N ILE A 216 3.24 23.72 -6.01
CA ILE A 216 3.93 24.94 -5.55
C ILE A 216 4.41 25.76 -6.75
N ALA A 217 4.99 25.10 -7.76
CA ALA A 217 5.41 25.74 -9.00
C ALA A 217 4.24 26.47 -9.68
N LEU A 218 3.07 25.83 -9.80
CA LEU A 218 1.88 26.50 -10.35
C LEU A 218 1.36 27.63 -9.45
N TRP A 219 1.53 27.55 -8.14
CA TRP A 219 1.13 28.62 -7.22
C TRP A 219 1.96 29.90 -7.41
N PHE A 220 3.24 29.75 -7.73
CA PHE A 220 4.19 30.86 -7.94
C PHE A 220 4.46 31.22 -9.40
N GLU A 221 3.90 30.46 -10.35
CA GLU A 221 4.21 30.55 -11.78
C GLU A 221 5.73 30.31 -12.07
N ASP A 222 6.34 29.42 -11.28
CA ASP A 222 7.78 29.07 -11.35
C ASP A 222 8.04 27.93 -12.35
N GLU A 223 8.49 28.30 -13.56
CA GLU A 223 8.78 27.35 -14.65
C GLU A 223 9.96 26.42 -14.34
N ASP A 224 11.01 26.90 -13.65
CA ASP A 224 12.20 26.08 -13.35
C ASP A 224 11.87 25.00 -12.31
N LEU A 225 11.08 25.35 -11.29
CA LEU A 225 10.58 24.37 -10.31
C LEU A 225 9.63 23.37 -10.98
N ALA A 226 8.73 23.81 -11.86
CA ALA A 226 7.83 22.94 -12.60
C ALA A 226 8.61 21.93 -13.46
N LYS A 227 9.59 22.42 -14.23
CA LYS A 227 10.47 21.62 -15.08
C LYS A 227 11.26 20.59 -14.27
N GLY A 228 11.79 20.98 -13.11
CA GLY A 228 12.46 20.07 -12.18
C GLY A 228 11.54 18.97 -11.65
N ALA A 229 10.35 19.34 -11.15
CA ALA A 229 9.40 18.43 -10.51
C ALA A 229 8.69 17.49 -11.50
N ILE A 230 8.43 17.93 -12.74
CA ILE A 230 7.69 17.17 -13.75
C ILE A 230 8.65 16.39 -14.66
N ALA A 231 9.60 17.08 -15.30
CA ALA A 231 10.44 16.55 -16.38
C ALA A 231 11.90 16.26 -15.96
N GLY A 232 12.30 16.63 -14.73
CA GLY A 232 13.64 16.33 -14.21
C GLY A 232 13.95 14.83 -14.12
N PRO A 233 15.22 14.45 -13.92
CA PRO A 233 15.68 13.04 -13.89
C PRO A 233 15.06 12.20 -12.75
N THR A 234 14.45 12.88 -11.77
CA THR A 234 13.73 12.33 -10.63
C THR A 234 12.30 12.88 -10.55
N GLY A 235 11.79 13.55 -11.60
CA GLY A 235 10.45 14.13 -11.66
C GLY A 235 9.33 13.12 -11.94
N LEU A 236 8.10 13.60 -12.11
CA LEU A 236 6.91 12.77 -12.37
C LEU A 236 7.03 11.88 -13.62
N ILE A 237 7.51 12.42 -14.74
CA ILE A 237 7.69 11.65 -15.99
C ILE A 237 8.72 10.54 -15.76
N ALA A 238 9.84 10.86 -15.11
CA ALA A 238 10.87 9.88 -14.78
C ALA A 238 10.37 8.78 -13.82
N HIS A 239 9.38 9.06 -12.98
CA HIS A 239 8.78 8.09 -12.06
C HIS A 239 7.83 7.09 -12.74
N LEU A 240 7.35 7.36 -13.97
CA LEU A 240 6.58 6.37 -14.75
C LEU A 240 7.36 5.05 -14.96
N ARG A 241 8.70 5.09 -14.95
CA ARG A 241 9.55 3.88 -15.04
C ARG A 241 9.41 2.91 -13.87
N GLY A 242 8.85 3.36 -12.74
CA GLY A 242 8.61 2.49 -11.56
C GLY A 242 7.39 1.61 -11.67
N PHE A 243 6.45 1.98 -12.55
CA PHE A 243 5.43 1.07 -13.06
C PHE A 243 6.06 0.24 -14.18
N GLY A 244 6.01 -1.08 -14.09
CA GLY A 244 6.63 -2.00 -15.05
C GLY A 244 6.02 -1.93 -16.44
N ALA A 245 6.47 -2.80 -17.36
CA ALA A 245 5.75 -3.03 -18.62
C ALA A 245 4.37 -3.67 -18.37
N ASP A 246 4.23 -4.39 -17.25
CA ASP A 246 2.97 -4.92 -16.70
C ASP A 246 2.16 -3.87 -15.89
N GLY A 247 2.63 -2.62 -15.83
CA GLY A 247 1.99 -1.53 -15.10
C GLY A 247 2.11 -1.58 -13.58
N MET A 248 2.55 -2.68 -12.98
CA MET A 248 2.63 -2.78 -11.51
C MET A 248 3.86 -2.02 -10.99
N TRP A 249 3.73 -1.40 -9.81
CA TRP A 249 4.85 -0.68 -9.19
C TRP A 249 5.90 -1.67 -8.65
N TYR A 250 7.20 -1.43 -8.86
CA TYR A 250 8.26 -2.41 -8.57
C TYR A 250 8.32 -2.88 -7.10
N GLU A 251 7.82 -2.07 -6.16
CA GLU A 251 7.80 -2.37 -4.72
C GLU A 251 6.60 -3.23 -4.28
N GLY A 252 5.66 -3.56 -5.18
CA GLY A 252 4.49 -4.41 -4.91
C GLY A 252 3.16 -3.65 -4.70
N GLU A 253 2.08 -4.41 -4.50
CA GLU A 253 0.69 -3.92 -4.51
C GLU A 253 0.41 -2.81 -3.49
N ASN A 254 0.87 -2.97 -2.26
CA ASN A 254 0.64 -2.01 -1.17
C ASN A 254 1.25 -0.62 -1.49
N TYR A 255 2.41 -0.60 -2.15
CA TYR A 255 3.05 0.64 -2.60
C TYR A 255 2.58 1.13 -3.97
N HIS A 256 2.02 0.25 -4.81
CA HIS A 256 1.50 0.61 -6.12
C HIS A 256 0.41 1.67 -6.03
N LEU A 257 -0.63 1.45 -5.22
CA LEU A 257 -1.75 2.39 -5.11
C LEU A 257 -1.33 3.70 -4.42
N PHE A 258 -0.33 3.67 -3.53
CA PHE A 258 0.26 4.85 -2.90
C PHE A 258 1.07 5.70 -3.89
N ALA A 259 1.96 5.08 -4.68
CA ALA A 259 2.74 5.75 -5.72
C ALA A 259 1.84 6.27 -6.86
N LEU A 260 0.83 5.49 -7.23
CA LEU A 260 -0.16 5.87 -8.25
C LEU A 260 -0.96 7.10 -7.78
N ARG A 261 -1.47 7.14 -6.54
CA ARG A 261 -2.17 8.32 -6.03
C ARG A 261 -1.31 9.59 -6.11
N GLY A 262 -0.03 9.50 -5.71
CA GLY A 262 0.93 10.61 -5.84
C GLY A 262 1.11 11.06 -7.30
N LEU A 263 1.30 10.10 -8.22
CA LEU A 263 1.41 10.37 -9.66
C LEU A 263 0.14 11.02 -10.24
N LEU A 264 -1.06 10.47 -10.00
CA LEU A 264 -2.31 11.00 -10.55
C LEU A 264 -2.61 12.41 -9.98
N THR A 265 -2.23 12.67 -8.73
CA THR A 265 -2.29 14.02 -8.14
C THR A 265 -1.32 14.95 -8.84
N GLY A 266 -0.07 14.54 -9.05
CA GLY A 266 0.95 15.32 -9.76
C GLY A 266 0.57 15.63 -11.21
N ALA A 267 0.00 14.65 -11.93
CA ALA A 267 -0.47 14.82 -13.31
C ALA A 267 -1.55 15.93 -13.44
N ALA A 268 -2.39 16.11 -12.40
CA ALA A 268 -3.38 17.19 -12.34
C ALA A 268 -2.76 18.60 -12.40
N TRP A 269 -1.54 18.74 -11.88
CA TRP A 269 -0.77 19.98 -11.87
C TRP A 269 0.11 20.08 -13.13
N ALA A 270 0.72 18.97 -13.55
CA ALA A 270 1.55 18.91 -14.75
C ALA A 270 0.78 19.28 -16.04
N LEU A 271 -0.51 18.96 -16.12
CA LEU A 271 -1.38 19.38 -17.23
C LEU A 271 -1.46 20.90 -17.38
N GLN A 272 -1.37 21.67 -16.29
CA GLN A 272 -1.38 23.14 -16.32
C GLN A 272 -0.05 23.72 -16.86
N TRP A 273 1.01 22.90 -16.85
CA TRP A 273 2.30 23.17 -17.48
C TRP A 273 2.42 22.51 -18.88
N GLY A 274 1.29 22.13 -19.49
CA GLY A 274 1.23 21.54 -20.83
C GLY A 274 1.65 20.07 -20.93
N VAL A 275 1.86 19.38 -19.81
CA VAL A 275 2.26 17.96 -19.78
C VAL A 275 1.04 17.08 -19.49
N ASP A 276 0.43 16.53 -20.53
CA ASP A 276 -0.73 15.64 -20.43
C ASP A 276 -0.31 14.16 -20.34
N PHE A 277 -0.44 13.59 -19.13
CA PHE A 277 -0.15 12.18 -18.86
C PHE A 277 -1.15 11.17 -19.47
N TYR A 278 -2.28 11.63 -20.04
CA TYR A 278 -3.36 10.80 -20.58
C TYR A 278 -3.54 10.99 -22.09
N GLY A 279 -3.23 12.18 -22.62
CA GLY A 279 -3.19 12.47 -24.05
C GLY A 279 -1.85 12.21 -24.74
N ASP A 280 -0.71 12.30 -24.04
CA ASP A 280 0.60 12.04 -24.64
C ASP A 280 0.80 10.53 -24.91
N ALA A 281 0.97 10.18 -26.19
CA ALA A 281 1.17 8.80 -26.66
C ALA A 281 2.37 8.08 -26.03
N ALA A 282 3.38 8.80 -25.53
CA ALA A 282 4.52 8.23 -24.82
C ALA A 282 4.23 7.94 -23.33
N LEU A 283 3.30 8.66 -22.71
CA LEU A 283 3.00 8.60 -21.27
C LEU A 283 1.75 7.76 -20.98
N ALA A 284 0.68 8.00 -21.74
CA ALA A 284 -0.66 7.43 -21.53
C ALA A 284 -0.68 5.89 -21.46
N PRO A 285 0.05 5.12 -22.29
CA PRO A 285 0.06 3.66 -22.20
C PRO A 285 0.56 3.16 -20.83
N ARG A 286 1.52 3.87 -20.20
CA ARG A 286 2.06 3.48 -18.89
C ARG A 286 1.09 3.80 -17.76
N VAL A 287 0.39 4.93 -17.82
CA VAL A 287 -0.66 5.31 -16.86
C VAL A 287 -1.85 4.36 -16.95
N ALA A 288 -2.29 4.03 -18.18
CA ALA A 288 -3.35 3.07 -18.42
C ALA A 288 -2.99 1.64 -17.95
N ALA A 289 -1.74 1.21 -18.14
CA ALA A 289 -1.24 -0.05 -17.59
C ALA A 289 -1.23 -0.02 -16.04
N ALA A 290 -0.76 1.07 -15.44
CA ALA A 290 -0.74 1.23 -13.99
C ALA A 290 -2.14 1.14 -13.37
N LEU A 291 -3.14 1.81 -13.94
CA LEU A 291 -4.52 1.73 -13.47
C LEU A 291 -5.10 0.30 -13.50
N ARG A 292 -4.69 -0.54 -14.47
CA ARG A 292 -5.19 -1.92 -14.63
C ARG A 292 -4.40 -2.98 -13.87
N ALA A 293 -3.14 -2.72 -13.53
CA ALA A 293 -2.27 -3.73 -12.91
C ALA A 293 -2.85 -4.39 -11.64
N PRO A 294 -3.55 -3.68 -10.73
CA PRO A 294 -4.22 -4.30 -9.57
C PRO A 294 -5.29 -5.32 -9.96
N ALA A 295 -6.06 -5.07 -11.03
CA ALA A 295 -7.11 -5.97 -11.49
C ALA A 295 -6.55 -7.30 -12.05
N LEU A 296 -5.27 -7.32 -12.45
CA LEU A 296 -4.56 -8.53 -12.88
C LEU A 296 -4.01 -9.35 -11.69
N SER A 297 -3.51 -8.70 -10.63
CA SER A 297 -2.95 -9.40 -9.46
C SER A 297 -3.92 -9.64 -8.31
N ALA A 298 -5.11 -9.03 -8.33
CA ALA A 298 -6.15 -9.19 -7.32
C ALA A 298 -6.50 -10.66 -7.04
N LEU A 299 -6.71 -10.96 -5.76
CA LEU A 299 -7.26 -12.24 -5.33
C LEU A 299 -8.75 -12.34 -5.69
N PRO A 300 -9.32 -13.56 -5.74
CA PRO A 300 -10.72 -13.78 -6.11
C PRO A 300 -11.74 -13.08 -5.21
N ASP A 301 -11.38 -12.76 -3.97
CA ASP A 301 -12.17 -11.99 -3.01
C ASP A 301 -12.01 -10.46 -3.15
N LEU A 302 -11.28 -10.02 -4.19
CA LEU A 302 -10.96 -8.62 -4.48
C LEU A 302 -10.14 -7.94 -3.38
N THR A 303 -9.32 -8.70 -2.65
CA THR A 303 -8.16 -8.20 -1.89
C THR A 303 -6.90 -8.20 -2.77
N PHE A 304 -5.84 -7.49 -2.35
CA PHE A 304 -4.51 -7.71 -2.93
C PHE A 304 -3.77 -8.84 -2.21
N PRO A 305 -2.95 -9.65 -2.92
CA PRO A 305 -2.06 -10.60 -2.28
C PRO A 305 -1.00 -9.85 -1.46
N ALA A 306 -0.79 -10.26 -0.21
CA ALA A 306 0.07 -9.56 0.75
C ALA A 306 1.58 -9.86 0.51
N ARG A 307 2.07 -9.58 -0.69
CA ARG A 307 3.45 -9.84 -1.12
C ARG A 307 4.36 -8.68 -0.75
N LYS A 308 5.65 -8.97 -0.48
CA LYS A 308 6.63 -7.95 -0.05
C LYS A 308 6.13 -7.20 1.20
N ASP A 309 6.55 -5.96 1.41
CA ASP A 309 5.95 -5.09 2.43
C ASP A 309 4.49 -4.70 2.09
N ALA A 310 3.54 -5.58 2.44
CA ALA A 310 2.12 -5.38 2.24
C ALA A 310 1.30 -5.79 3.48
N ARG A 311 0.18 -5.11 3.72
CA ARG A 311 -0.73 -5.47 4.83
C ARG A 311 -1.64 -6.62 4.41
N PHE A 312 -1.88 -7.58 5.31
CA PHE A 312 -2.71 -8.75 5.02
C PHE A 312 -4.20 -8.40 4.89
N GLY A 313 -4.88 -9.01 3.91
CA GLY A 313 -6.34 -8.99 3.78
C GLY A 313 -6.97 -7.64 3.42
N VAL A 314 -6.20 -6.69 2.87
CA VAL A 314 -6.72 -5.37 2.50
C VAL A 314 -7.54 -5.49 1.21
N SER A 315 -8.82 -5.13 1.29
CA SER A 315 -9.70 -5.08 0.11
C SER A 315 -9.32 -3.94 -0.85
N LEU A 316 -9.43 -4.21 -2.14
CA LEU A 316 -9.32 -3.21 -3.20
C LEU A 316 -10.56 -2.30 -3.27
N ALA A 317 -11.68 -2.66 -2.63
CA ALA A 317 -12.89 -1.85 -2.54
C ALA A 317 -12.86 -0.77 -1.44
N GLN A 318 -11.68 -0.45 -0.88
CA GLN A 318 -11.53 0.71 0.01
C GLN A 318 -11.81 2.01 -0.77
N PRO A 319 -12.53 3.00 -0.20
CA PRO A 319 -12.87 4.26 -0.89
C PRO A 319 -11.65 5.00 -1.47
N MET A 320 -10.51 4.95 -0.78
CA MET A 320 -9.24 5.53 -1.22
C MET A 320 -8.65 4.92 -2.51
N TYR A 321 -9.11 3.73 -2.91
CA TYR A 321 -8.70 3.06 -4.14
C TYR A 321 -9.76 3.21 -5.23
N LEU A 322 -11.06 3.09 -4.87
CA LEU A 322 -12.20 3.37 -5.76
C LEU A 322 -12.04 4.74 -6.45
N GLU A 323 -11.70 5.77 -5.69
CA GLU A 323 -11.42 7.12 -6.19
C GLU A 323 -10.32 7.16 -7.28
N LEU A 324 -9.25 6.36 -7.16
CA LEU A 324 -8.16 6.37 -8.15
C LEU A 324 -8.62 5.86 -9.53
N TRP A 325 -9.47 4.86 -9.54
CA TRP A 325 -10.03 4.31 -10.79
C TRP A 325 -11.14 5.19 -11.36
N GLU A 326 -11.96 5.83 -10.53
CA GLU A 326 -12.91 6.86 -10.96
C GLU A 326 -12.21 8.03 -11.67
N ILE A 327 -11.13 8.57 -11.07
CA ILE A 327 -10.32 9.65 -11.66
C ILE A 327 -9.58 9.17 -12.92
N GLY A 328 -9.02 7.96 -12.88
CA GLY A 328 -8.38 7.33 -14.04
C GLY A 328 -9.33 7.16 -15.22
N LEU A 329 -10.58 6.72 -14.98
CA LEU A 329 -11.63 6.64 -15.99
C LEU A 329 -12.00 8.02 -16.53
N GLY A 330 -12.20 9.01 -15.65
CA GLY A 330 -12.55 10.38 -16.06
C GLY A 330 -11.54 10.97 -17.03
N ARG A 331 -10.24 10.85 -16.72
CA ARG A 331 -9.16 11.43 -17.52
C ARG A 331 -8.74 10.60 -18.74
N MET A 332 -8.96 9.29 -18.74
CA MET A 332 -8.82 8.49 -19.97
C MET A 332 -10.02 8.69 -20.91
N GLY A 333 -11.20 9.04 -20.39
CA GLY A 333 -12.43 9.24 -21.17
C GLY A 333 -12.52 10.61 -21.86
N SER A 334 -11.75 11.61 -21.42
CA SER A 334 -11.73 12.96 -22.00
C SER A 334 -10.90 13.08 -23.29
N GLY A 335 -10.16 12.03 -23.68
CA GLY A 335 -9.44 11.99 -24.95
C GLY A 335 -10.35 11.53 -26.09
N GLU A 336 -10.66 12.41 -27.04
CA GLU A 336 -11.22 11.97 -28.32
C GLU A 336 -10.26 10.99 -28.99
N GLN A 337 -10.77 9.80 -29.36
CA GLN A 337 -10.06 8.74 -30.10
C GLN A 337 -8.95 7.98 -29.32
N GLY A 338 -9.31 7.08 -28.38
CA GLY A 338 -8.28 6.25 -27.72
C GLY A 338 -8.63 4.99 -26.92
N ALA A 339 -9.90 4.60 -26.73
CA ALA A 339 -10.21 3.50 -25.79
C ALA A 339 -11.40 2.61 -26.17
N GLY A 340 -11.17 1.61 -27.03
CA GLY A 340 -12.18 0.59 -27.39
C GLY A 340 -12.27 -0.62 -26.42
N SER A 341 -11.21 -0.92 -25.67
CA SER A 341 -11.14 -2.07 -24.74
C SER A 341 -10.65 -1.71 -23.34
N GLY A 342 -9.86 -0.65 -23.23
CA GLY A 342 -9.10 -0.33 -22.02
C GLY A 342 -9.91 0.36 -20.91
N THR A 343 -10.82 1.24 -21.29
CA THR A 343 -11.79 1.89 -20.40
C THR A 343 -12.90 0.92 -20.00
N THR A 344 -13.38 0.09 -20.93
CA THR A 344 -14.39 -0.94 -20.68
C THR A 344 -13.96 -1.91 -19.59
N GLY A 345 -12.74 -2.48 -19.67
CA GLY A 345 -12.23 -3.39 -18.65
C GLY A 345 -12.09 -2.72 -17.27
N LEU A 346 -11.70 -1.44 -17.22
CA LEU A 346 -11.60 -0.69 -15.97
C LEU A 346 -12.98 -0.32 -15.39
N ALA A 347 -13.98 -0.07 -16.23
CA ALA A 347 -15.36 0.15 -15.81
C ALA A 347 -16.00 -1.14 -15.26
N SER A 348 -15.77 -2.29 -15.90
CA SER A 348 -16.15 -3.60 -15.36
C SER A 348 -15.51 -3.86 -14.00
N TRP A 349 -14.18 -3.70 -13.89
CA TRP A 349 -13.44 -3.84 -12.63
C TRP A 349 -14.03 -2.99 -11.50
N LEU A 350 -14.27 -1.70 -11.76
CA LEU A 350 -14.84 -0.78 -10.79
C LEU A 350 -16.29 -1.15 -10.43
N GLY A 351 -17.06 -1.67 -11.40
CA GLY A 351 -18.40 -2.22 -11.19
C GLY A 351 -18.44 -3.49 -10.35
N ASP A 352 -17.40 -4.33 -10.38
CA ASP A 352 -17.23 -5.46 -9.44
C ASP A 352 -16.86 -4.95 -8.03
N LEU A 353 -15.94 -3.98 -7.92
CA LEU A 353 -15.55 -3.42 -6.62
C LEU A 353 -16.70 -2.74 -5.89
N TYR A 354 -17.61 -2.04 -6.58
CA TYR A 354 -18.82 -1.48 -5.95
C TYR A 354 -19.82 -2.55 -5.47
N ARG A 355 -19.74 -3.78 -5.97
CA ARG A 355 -20.55 -4.93 -5.52
C ARG A 355 -19.94 -5.70 -4.35
N VAL A 356 -18.71 -5.39 -3.93
CA VAL A 356 -18.08 -5.99 -2.74
C VAL A 356 -18.90 -5.64 -1.48
N PRO A 357 -19.13 -6.60 -0.56
CA PRO A 357 -19.80 -6.34 0.72
C PRO A 357 -19.12 -5.26 1.58
N ALA A 358 -19.75 -4.93 2.71
CA ALA A 358 -19.25 -3.92 3.65
C ALA A 358 -17.83 -4.22 4.17
N VAL A 359 -16.81 -3.61 3.55
CA VAL A 359 -15.43 -3.64 4.05
C VAL A 359 -15.25 -2.66 5.21
N LYS A 360 -14.51 -3.08 6.24
CA LYS A 360 -14.08 -2.19 7.33
C LYS A 360 -13.19 -1.08 6.72
N PRO A 361 -13.54 0.21 6.87
CA PRO A 361 -12.73 1.28 6.30
C PRO A 361 -11.38 1.34 6.99
N GLU A 362 -10.32 1.53 6.21
CA GLU A 362 -8.98 1.75 6.75
C GLU A 362 -8.63 3.24 6.76
N LEU A 363 -7.87 3.66 7.77
CA LEU A 363 -7.36 5.01 7.86
C LEU A 363 -6.10 5.14 6.98
N PHE A 364 -6.12 6.06 6.02
CA PHE A 364 -5.03 6.23 5.05
C PHE A 364 -4.57 7.68 4.98
N GLU A 365 -3.26 7.92 4.99
CA GLU A 365 -2.69 9.26 5.19
C GLU A 365 -3.01 10.25 4.05
N SER A 366 -3.33 9.74 2.86
CA SER A 366 -3.77 10.54 1.70
C SER A 366 -5.24 10.35 1.33
N TYR A 367 -6.05 9.80 2.25
CA TYR A 367 -7.50 9.73 2.15
C TYR A 367 -8.13 9.61 3.56
N LEU A 368 -8.55 10.75 4.12
CA LEU A 368 -9.18 10.88 5.42
C LEU A 368 -10.60 11.47 5.30
N HIS A 369 -11.18 11.45 4.09
CA HIS A 369 -12.56 11.84 3.78
C HIS A 369 -13.57 11.24 4.75
N ASP A 370 -13.46 9.93 4.97
CA ASP A 370 -14.37 9.15 5.79
C ASP A 370 -14.11 9.26 7.31
N ALA A 371 -13.09 10.00 7.75
CA ALA A 371 -12.78 10.16 9.18
C ALA A 371 -13.61 11.29 9.85
N PRO A 372 -14.08 11.11 11.11
CA PRO A 372 -13.95 9.92 11.94
C PRO A 372 -14.73 8.73 11.36
N ILE A 373 -14.13 7.53 11.43
CA ILE A 373 -14.67 6.35 10.74
C ILE A 373 -15.91 5.83 11.46
N GLU A 374 -17.06 6.33 11.06
CA GLU A 374 -18.37 5.75 11.34
C GLU A 374 -18.58 4.48 10.50
N PRO A 375 -19.57 3.62 10.83
CA PRO A 375 -20.00 2.53 9.96
C PRO A 375 -20.51 3.09 8.62
N LEU A 376 -19.63 3.13 7.62
CA LEU A 376 -19.97 3.66 6.31
C LEU A 376 -21.02 2.79 5.61
N PRO A 377 -21.94 3.38 4.82
CA PRO A 377 -23.01 2.64 4.16
C PRO A 377 -22.48 1.58 3.18
N ALA A 378 -23.23 0.49 3.06
CA ALA A 378 -22.95 -0.63 2.18
C ALA A 378 -24.21 -1.01 1.37
N PRO A 379 -24.09 -1.37 0.08
CA PRO A 379 -22.86 -1.41 -0.73
C PRO A 379 -22.24 -0.02 -0.94
N ARG A 380 -21.00 0.01 -1.41
CA ARG A 380 -20.26 1.25 -1.67
C ARG A 380 -20.87 2.00 -2.85
N SER A 381 -20.69 3.32 -2.87
CA SER A 381 -21.16 4.16 -3.98
C SER A 381 -20.15 5.23 -4.32
N ARG A 382 -20.02 5.53 -5.62
CA ARG A 382 -19.30 6.71 -6.12
C ARG A 382 -19.85 8.02 -5.55
N CYS A 383 -21.13 8.03 -5.16
CA CYS A 383 -21.79 9.17 -4.50
C CYS A 383 -21.30 9.43 -3.07
N SER A 384 -20.46 8.57 -2.48
CA SER A 384 -19.91 8.80 -1.13
C SER A 384 -18.41 9.13 -1.10
N LEU A 385 -17.75 9.28 -2.26
CA LEU A 385 -16.31 9.57 -2.39
C LEU A 385 -15.96 11.01 -1.99
N SER A 386 -14.69 11.42 -2.15
CA SER A 386 -14.19 12.71 -1.70
C SER A 386 -14.45 13.87 -2.67
N TRP A 387 -14.06 15.07 -2.24
CA TRP A 387 -14.05 16.30 -3.05
C TRP A 387 -13.25 16.16 -4.35
N TRP A 388 -12.21 15.32 -4.39
CA TRP A 388 -11.40 15.10 -5.59
C TRP A 388 -12.20 14.35 -6.66
N SER A 389 -13.00 13.36 -6.24
CA SER A 389 -13.95 12.67 -7.12
C SER A 389 -15.01 13.64 -7.68
N LEU A 390 -15.51 14.60 -6.89
CA LEU A 390 -16.48 15.59 -7.38
C LEU A 390 -15.89 16.46 -8.51
N LEU A 391 -14.59 16.75 -8.48
CA LEU A 391 -13.92 17.51 -9.54
C LEU A 391 -13.65 16.69 -10.81
N GLU A 392 -13.36 15.39 -10.70
CA GLU A 392 -12.63 14.65 -11.75
C GLU A 392 -13.30 13.34 -12.22
N MET A 393 -14.22 12.75 -11.44
CA MET A 393 -14.86 11.48 -11.83
C MET A 393 -15.82 11.67 -13.01
N PRO A 394 -16.04 10.67 -13.90
CA PRO A 394 -16.96 10.81 -15.01
C PRO A 394 -18.41 11.02 -14.52
N PRO A 395 -19.25 11.76 -15.26
CA PRO A 395 -20.62 12.08 -14.82
C PRO A 395 -21.50 10.84 -14.63
N ALA A 396 -21.21 9.73 -15.29
CA ALA A 396 -21.79 8.42 -15.04
C ALA A 396 -20.69 7.36 -15.15
N LEU A 397 -20.83 6.24 -14.42
CA LEU A 397 -20.00 5.06 -14.67
C LEU A 397 -20.44 4.44 -16.02
N PRO A 398 -19.53 4.18 -16.98
CA PRO A 398 -19.90 3.51 -18.22
C PRO A 398 -20.53 2.14 -17.94
N ALA A 399 -21.56 1.79 -18.70
CA ALA A 399 -22.24 0.50 -18.55
C ALA A 399 -21.27 -0.65 -18.88
N ALA A 400 -20.86 -1.40 -17.85
CA ALA A 400 -20.12 -2.65 -18.03
C ALA A 400 -21.04 -3.69 -18.69
N THR A 401 -20.62 -4.26 -19.81
CA THR A 401 -21.38 -5.32 -20.50
C THR A 401 -21.26 -6.66 -19.78
N GLU A 402 -20.11 -6.92 -19.15
CA GLU A 402 -19.77 -8.17 -18.46
C GLU A 402 -18.90 -7.88 -17.21
N PRO A 403 -18.89 -8.76 -16.19
CA PRO A 403 -17.94 -8.69 -15.07
C PRO A 403 -16.48 -8.76 -15.52
N TRP A 404 -15.56 -8.28 -14.67
CA TRP A 404 -14.13 -8.43 -14.92
C TRP A 404 -13.63 -9.85 -14.63
N GLU A 405 -13.19 -10.55 -15.67
CA GLU A 405 -12.49 -11.83 -15.55
C GLU A 405 -10.99 -11.65 -15.85
N ALA A 406 -10.16 -11.77 -14.81
CA ALA A 406 -8.71 -11.79 -14.97
C ALA A 406 -8.25 -13.14 -15.55
N PRO A 407 -7.46 -13.19 -16.63
CA PRO A 407 -6.91 -14.43 -17.16
C PRO A 407 -5.74 -14.95 -16.32
N SER A 408 -5.34 -16.22 -16.55
CA SER A 408 -3.98 -16.66 -16.20
C SER A 408 -2.96 -15.75 -16.88
N THR A 409 -2.00 -15.21 -16.14
CA THR A 409 -1.08 -14.18 -16.65
C THR A 409 0.32 -14.27 -16.05
N LEU A 410 1.32 -13.89 -16.83
CA LEU A 410 2.67 -13.60 -16.36
C LEU A 410 2.86 -12.08 -16.36
N MET A 411 3.22 -11.52 -15.21
CA MET A 411 3.63 -10.11 -15.05
C MET A 411 5.16 -10.06 -15.01
N PRO A 412 5.86 -9.83 -16.14
CA PRO A 412 7.28 -10.13 -16.23
C PRO A 412 8.18 -9.10 -15.52
N SER A 413 7.73 -7.85 -15.35
CA SER A 413 8.49 -6.82 -14.62
C SER A 413 8.41 -7.04 -13.11
N GLN A 414 7.30 -7.60 -12.61
CA GLN A 414 7.18 -8.08 -11.23
C GLN A 414 7.79 -9.46 -11.01
N GLY A 415 7.87 -10.27 -12.07
CA GLY A 415 8.17 -11.70 -11.95
C GLY A 415 7.09 -12.46 -11.18
N LEU A 416 5.83 -12.16 -11.45
CA LEU A 416 4.68 -12.84 -10.84
C LEU A 416 3.95 -13.64 -11.92
N ALA A 417 3.93 -14.97 -11.78
CA ALA A 417 3.09 -15.85 -12.59
C ALA A 417 1.81 -16.18 -11.81
N ILE A 418 0.65 -15.97 -12.42
CA ILE A 418 -0.66 -16.24 -11.83
C ILE A 418 -1.39 -17.25 -12.70
N LEU A 419 -1.70 -18.41 -12.12
CA LEU A 419 -2.56 -19.42 -12.73
C LEU A 419 -3.97 -19.26 -12.16
N ARG A 420 -4.96 -19.04 -13.02
CA ARG A 420 -6.38 -18.89 -12.67
C ARG A 420 -7.22 -19.98 -13.33
N ALA A 421 -8.17 -20.51 -12.58
CA ALA A 421 -9.25 -21.36 -13.10
C ALA A 421 -10.45 -21.22 -12.16
N ARG A 422 -11.59 -20.72 -12.68
CA ARG A 422 -12.75 -20.33 -11.85
C ARG A 422 -12.30 -19.34 -10.74
N ASP A 423 -12.66 -19.61 -9.50
CA ASP A 423 -12.32 -18.83 -8.31
C ASP A 423 -10.96 -19.21 -7.68
N ARG A 424 -10.16 -20.06 -8.33
CA ARG A 424 -8.81 -20.41 -7.87
C ARG A 424 -7.76 -19.44 -8.42
N TYR A 425 -6.92 -18.93 -7.53
CA TYR A 425 -5.69 -18.16 -7.78
C TYR A 425 -4.49 -18.94 -7.25
N ALA A 426 -3.52 -19.24 -8.10
CA ALA A 426 -2.21 -19.77 -7.71
C ALA A 426 -1.10 -18.85 -8.23
N GLY A 427 -0.45 -18.10 -7.34
CA GLY A 427 0.60 -17.14 -7.66
C GLY A 427 1.99 -17.63 -7.28
N LEU A 428 2.96 -17.56 -8.20
CA LEU A 428 4.37 -17.89 -7.97
C LEU A 428 5.26 -16.64 -8.16
N GLU A 429 6.08 -16.34 -7.16
CA GLU A 429 7.04 -15.22 -7.21
C GLU A 429 8.39 -15.66 -7.79
N CYS A 430 8.61 -15.38 -9.06
CA CYS A 430 9.75 -15.82 -9.86
C CYS A 430 10.52 -14.68 -10.54
N GLY A 431 10.62 -13.48 -9.93
CA GLY A 431 11.50 -12.42 -10.45
C GLY A 431 12.09 -11.49 -9.40
N PRO A 432 12.12 -10.17 -9.63
CA PRO A 432 12.94 -9.25 -8.86
C PRO A 432 12.44 -9.02 -7.43
N THR A 433 13.38 -8.89 -6.51
CA THR A 433 13.13 -8.69 -5.07
C THR A 433 12.21 -7.50 -4.77
N GLY A 434 12.32 -6.40 -5.52
CA GLY A 434 11.44 -5.23 -5.36
C GLY A 434 12.03 -4.10 -4.51
N GLY A 435 13.36 -4.00 -4.42
CA GLY A 435 14.06 -2.91 -3.72
C GLY A 435 13.97 -3.03 -2.20
N GLY A 436 14.01 -1.90 -1.48
CA GLY A 436 14.05 -1.85 -0.01
C GLY A 436 12.78 -2.36 0.71
N HIS A 437 11.72 -2.62 -0.06
CA HIS A 437 10.45 -3.20 0.38
C HIS A 437 10.34 -4.70 0.05
N GLY A 438 11.32 -5.26 -0.66
CA GLY A 438 11.37 -6.67 -1.06
C GLY A 438 11.73 -7.62 0.09
N HIS A 439 11.21 -8.84 0.01
CA HIS A 439 11.45 -9.91 0.99
C HIS A 439 12.38 -11.01 0.43
N PRO A 440 13.01 -11.83 1.31
CA PRO A 440 13.83 -12.98 0.91
C PRO A 440 12.95 -14.23 0.68
N ASP A 441 12.05 -14.15 -0.29
CA ASP A 441 10.88 -15.01 -0.48
C ASP A 441 10.73 -15.52 -1.93
N ARG A 442 11.84 -15.67 -2.66
CA ARG A 442 11.79 -16.15 -4.04
C ARG A 442 11.24 -17.56 -4.12
N LEU A 443 10.43 -17.81 -5.15
CA LEU A 443 9.59 -18.99 -5.32
C LEU A 443 8.51 -19.17 -4.24
N ASN A 444 8.13 -18.10 -3.53
CA ASN A 444 6.92 -18.05 -2.71
C ASN A 444 5.68 -18.43 -3.52
N PHE A 445 4.77 -19.17 -2.89
CA PHE A 445 3.54 -19.65 -3.50
C PHE A 445 2.33 -19.18 -2.68
N THR A 446 1.47 -18.36 -3.29
CA THR A 446 0.18 -17.95 -2.74
C THR A 446 -0.95 -18.76 -3.36
N LEU A 447 -1.83 -19.35 -2.55
CA LEU A 447 -3.02 -20.09 -3.01
C LEU A 447 -4.29 -19.54 -2.34
N HIS A 448 -5.24 -19.13 -3.16
CA HIS A 448 -6.62 -18.84 -2.78
C HIS A 448 -7.57 -19.64 -3.66
N ALA A 449 -8.55 -20.33 -3.07
CA ALA A 449 -9.51 -21.19 -3.76
C ALA A 449 -10.74 -21.43 -2.88
N ASP A 450 -11.90 -21.70 -3.48
CA ASP A 450 -13.16 -22.01 -2.79
C ASP A 450 -13.56 -20.91 -1.79
N GLY A 451 -13.32 -19.64 -2.15
CA GLY A 451 -13.56 -18.47 -1.30
C GLY A 451 -12.63 -18.33 -0.08
N ALA A 452 -11.51 -19.04 -0.02
CA ALA A 452 -10.59 -19.02 1.12
C ALA A 452 -9.10 -18.97 0.74
N TYR A 453 -8.30 -18.37 1.62
CA TYR A 453 -6.84 -18.55 1.60
C TYR A 453 -6.47 -19.98 2.03
N TRP A 454 -5.78 -20.72 1.17
CA TRP A 454 -5.17 -22.00 1.50
C TRP A 454 -3.72 -21.82 1.93
N LEU A 455 -2.96 -21.05 1.15
CA LEU A 455 -1.58 -20.65 1.42
C LEU A 455 -1.49 -19.12 1.32
N PRO A 456 -1.90 -18.38 2.37
CA PRO A 456 -1.66 -16.94 2.45
C PRO A 456 -0.16 -16.63 2.53
N ASP A 457 0.23 -15.49 1.96
CA ASP A 457 1.39 -14.75 2.47
C ASP A 457 0.95 -13.90 3.68
N VAL A 458 1.83 -13.69 4.65
CA VAL A 458 1.55 -12.88 5.85
C VAL A 458 1.90 -11.40 5.66
N GLY A 459 2.67 -11.05 4.62
CA GLY A 459 3.08 -9.69 4.30
C GLY A 459 4.00 -9.07 5.35
N THR A 460 3.71 -7.83 5.76
CA THR A 460 4.49 -7.06 6.74
C THR A 460 3.60 -6.42 7.80
N GLY A 461 4.03 -6.57 9.07
CA GLY A 461 3.47 -5.88 10.23
C GLY A 461 3.92 -4.41 10.35
N SER A 462 4.10 -3.93 11.58
CA SER A 462 4.50 -2.53 11.82
C SER A 462 6.01 -2.33 11.77
N TYR A 463 6.48 -1.30 11.05
CA TYR A 463 7.90 -0.93 10.97
C TYR A 463 8.56 -0.57 12.30
N VAL A 464 7.77 -0.22 13.31
CA VAL A 464 8.26 0.09 14.67
C VAL A 464 8.11 -1.09 15.65
N ALA A 465 7.54 -2.21 15.20
CA ALA A 465 7.38 -3.41 16.01
C ALA A 465 8.62 -4.33 15.94
N ARG A 466 8.86 -5.08 17.02
CA ARG A 466 10.03 -5.95 17.16
C ARG A 466 9.97 -7.23 16.33
N ASP A 467 8.80 -7.59 15.81
CA ASP A 467 8.55 -8.79 15.02
C ASP A 467 8.78 -8.58 13.50
N LEU A 468 9.06 -7.35 13.06
CA LEU A 468 9.37 -7.02 11.66
C LEU A 468 10.47 -7.92 11.04
N PHE A 469 11.46 -8.36 11.83
CA PHE A 469 12.51 -9.27 11.35
C PHE A 469 11.97 -10.64 10.95
N TRP A 470 10.86 -11.09 11.54
CA TRP A 470 10.23 -12.37 11.21
C TRP A 470 9.46 -12.25 9.90
N TYR A 471 8.62 -11.22 9.74
CA TYR A 471 7.90 -10.91 8.50
C TYR A 471 8.86 -10.79 7.30
N ARG A 472 10.03 -10.18 7.50
CA ARG A 472 11.09 -10.04 6.48
C ARG A 472 12.10 -11.21 6.47
N SER A 473 11.67 -12.43 6.81
CA SER A 473 12.47 -13.65 6.75
C SER A 473 11.80 -14.72 5.91
N THR A 474 12.56 -15.58 5.24
CA THR A 474 12.01 -16.65 4.38
C THR A 474 11.03 -17.56 5.13
N LEU A 475 11.21 -17.72 6.44
CA LEU A 475 10.35 -18.55 7.29
C LEU A 475 8.90 -18.02 7.38
N ALA A 476 8.66 -16.73 7.15
CA ALA A 476 7.32 -16.14 7.11
C ALA A 476 6.57 -16.40 5.79
N HIS A 477 7.24 -16.93 4.77
CA HIS A 477 6.69 -17.14 3.43
C HIS A 477 6.52 -18.62 3.10
N ASN A 478 5.70 -18.92 2.10
CA ASN A 478 5.56 -20.26 1.53
C ASN A 478 6.70 -20.53 0.52
N ALA A 479 7.94 -20.20 0.88
CA ALA A 479 9.11 -20.16 -0.01
C ALA A 479 10.19 -21.16 0.42
N PRO A 480 10.94 -21.76 -0.52
CA PRO A 480 12.01 -22.69 -0.19
C PRO A 480 13.13 -22.05 0.62
N ARG A 481 13.65 -22.78 1.60
CA ARG A 481 14.80 -22.41 2.43
C ARG A 481 15.87 -23.48 2.34
N LEU A 482 17.14 -23.06 2.30
CA LEU A 482 18.31 -23.94 2.33
C LEU A 482 19.06 -23.76 3.66
N GLU A 483 19.54 -24.86 4.24
CA GLU A 483 20.42 -24.89 5.42
C GLU A 483 19.92 -24.09 6.64
N GLY A 484 18.60 -23.99 6.83
CA GLY A 484 18.01 -23.24 7.96
C GLY A 484 18.13 -21.71 7.89
N VAL A 485 18.77 -21.14 6.85
CA VAL A 485 19.03 -19.70 6.72
C VAL A 485 18.08 -19.03 5.74
N SER A 486 17.69 -17.78 5.99
CA SER A 486 16.88 -17.04 5.02
C SER A 486 17.63 -16.85 3.70
N GLN A 487 16.89 -16.84 2.60
CA GLN A 487 17.41 -16.60 1.27
C GLN A 487 18.21 -15.28 1.22
N SER A 488 19.28 -15.27 0.44
CA SER A 488 19.89 -14.01 0.02
C SER A 488 18.95 -13.25 -0.92
N LEU A 489 18.95 -11.93 -0.84
CA LEU A 489 18.20 -11.03 -1.74
C LEU A 489 18.82 -11.06 -3.15
N ARG A 490 18.56 -12.16 -3.85
CA ARG A 490 18.86 -12.40 -5.27
C ARG A 490 17.54 -12.61 -5.99
N ASP A 491 17.45 -12.11 -7.21
CA ASP A 491 16.25 -12.26 -8.02
C ASP A 491 16.07 -13.72 -8.48
N ALA A 492 14.82 -14.11 -8.72
CA ALA A 492 14.49 -15.36 -9.41
C ALA A 492 14.27 -15.11 -10.91
N SER A 493 13.98 -16.17 -11.66
CA SER A 493 13.49 -16.06 -13.04
C SER A 493 12.29 -16.98 -13.28
N CYS A 494 11.28 -16.48 -14.00
CA CYS A 494 10.16 -17.27 -14.49
C CYS A 494 10.62 -17.98 -15.77
N ALA A 495 11.24 -19.14 -15.61
CA ALA A 495 11.85 -19.93 -16.70
C ALA A 495 10.82 -20.44 -17.73
N ALA A 496 9.55 -20.60 -17.33
CA ALA A 496 8.46 -20.91 -18.24
C ALA A 496 7.11 -20.44 -17.68
N PHE A 497 6.18 -20.10 -18.58
CA PHE A 497 4.76 -19.88 -18.33
C PHE A 497 4.00 -20.24 -19.61
N ASP A 498 2.91 -21.00 -19.49
CA ASP A 498 2.07 -21.38 -20.64
C ASP A 498 0.63 -21.72 -20.19
N VAL A 499 -0.32 -21.56 -21.11
CA VAL A 499 -1.76 -21.79 -20.90
C VAL A 499 -2.34 -22.50 -22.13
N GLN A 500 -2.86 -23.71 -21.96
CA GLN A 500 -3.44 -24.54 -23.01
C GLN A 500 -4.79 -25.11 -22.57
N GLY A 501 -5.88 -24.50 -23.04
CA GLY A 501 -7.23 -24.82 -22.60
C GLY A 501 -7.39 -24.59 -21.09
N ASP A 502 -7.97 -25.56 -20.38
CA ASP A 502 -8.16 -25.48 -18.92
C ASP A 502 -6.89 -25.78 -18.09
N TRP A 503 -5.73 -25.95 -18.75
CA TRP A 503 -4.45 -26.20 -18.10
C TRP A 503 -3.54 -24.98 -18.21
N ALA A 504 -2.90 -24.61 -17.11
CA ALA A 504 -1.88 -23.58 -17.05
C ALA A 504 -0.70 -24.06 -16.20
N TRP A 505 0.52 -23.65 -16.54
CA TRP A 505 1.68 -23.98 -15.71
C TRP A 505 2.73 -22.87 -15.74
N THR A 506 3.56 -22.86 -14.69
CA THR A 506 4.72 -21.97 -14.57
C THR A 506 5.87 -22.68 -13.88
N ARG A 507 7.10 -22.31 -14.23
CA ARG A 507 8.31 -22.73 -13.53
C ARG A 507 9.14 -21.52 -13.17
N GLY A 508 9.40 -21.34 -11.88
CA GLY A 508 10.38 -20.40 -11.36
C GLY A 508 11.70 -21.08 -10.99
N THR A 509 12.80 -20.36 -11.16
CA THR A 509 14.15 -20.78 -10.77
C THR A 509 14.77 -19.76 -9.82
N TRP A 510 15.39 -20.22 -8.73
CA TRP A 510 16.17 -19.41 -7.79
C TRP A 510 17.45 -20.18 -7.42
N GLY A 511 18.57 -19.81 -8.06
CA GLY A 511 19.79 -20.61 -7.99
C GLY A 511 19.54 -22.05 -8.43
N ASP A 512 19.89 -22.99 -7.56
CA ASP A 512 19.78 -24.43 -7.78
C ASP A 512 18.39 -25.02 -7.47
N VAL A 513 17.48 -24.22 -6.91
CA VAL A 513 16.10 -24.60 -6.62
C VAL A 513 15.20 -24.18 -7.78
N THR A 514 14.34 -25.09 -8.25
CA THR A 514 13.22 -24.74 -9.13
C THR A 514 11.90 -25.14 -8.50
N ARG A 515 10.85 -24.38 -8.79
CA ARG A 515 9.48 -24.69 -8.38
C ARG A 515 8.55 -24.61 -9.59
N THR A 516 7.81 -25.67 -9.83
CA THR A 516 6.84 -25.80 -10.93
C THR A 516 5.45 -25.89 -10.35
N LEU A 517 4.56 -24.97 -10.74
CA LEU A 517 3.13 -25.07 -10.46
C LEU A 517 2.41 -25.50 -11.74
N VAL A 518 1.54 -26.51 -11.64
CA VAL A 518 0.64 -26.94 -12.73
C VAL A 518 -0.79 -26.88 -12.21
N ALA A 519 -1.63 -26.09 -12.87
CA ALA A 519 -3.05 -25.94 -12.57
C ALA A 519 -3.88 -26.60 -13.69
N GLY A 520 -4.82 -27.46 -13.30
CA GLY A 520 -5.84 -28.04 -14.19
C GLY A 520 -7.23 -27.99 -13.57
N PRO A 521 -8.29 -28.48 -14.25
CA PRO A 521 -9.68 -28.31 -13.84
C PRO A 521 -10.04 -28.73 -12.40
N GLN A 522 -9.33 -29.73 -11.86
CA GLN A 522 -9.62 -30.34 -10.55
C GLN A 522 -8.42 -30.32 -9.59
N TYR A 523 -7.21 -30.08 -10.09
CA TYR A 523 -5.98 -30.26 -9.33
C TYR A 523 -5.02 -29.10 -9.50
N LEU A 524 -4.20 -28.89 -8.47
CA LEU A 524 -2.97 -28.14 -8.53
C LEU A 524 -1.83 -29.07 -8.11
N VAL A 525 -0.73 -29.06 -8.86
CA VAL A 525 0.50 -29.80 -8.54
C VAL A 525 1.61 -28.80 -8.28
N ASP A 526 2.25 -28.91 -7.12
CA ASP A 526 3.45 -28.17 -6.74
C ASP A 526 4.63 -29.14 -6.73
N VAL A 527 5.61 -28.90 -7.61
CA VAL A 527 6.83 -29.71 -7.73
C VAL A 527 8.03 -28.83 -7.44
N MET A 528 8.86 -29.27 -6.50
CA MET A 528 10.08 -28.58 -6.12
C MET A 528 11.29 -29.48 -6.38
N ASP A 529 12.20 -29.02 -7.23
CA ASP A 529 13.44 -29.72 -7.56
C ASP A 529 14.63 -28.92 -7.00
N LEU A 530 15.58 -29.61 -6.35
CA LEU A 530 16.90 -29.07 -6.04
C LEU A 530 17.95 -29.79 -6.89
N THR A 531 18.76 -29.02 -7.62
CA THR A 531 19.78 -29.53 -8.52
C THR A 531 21.17 -29.32 -7.93
N GLY A 532 21.82 -30.37 -7.43
CA GLY A 532 23.15 -30.24 -6.83
C GLY A 532 23.94 -31.54 -6.82
N SER A 533 25.24 -31.44 -6.54
CA SER A 533 26.13 -32.57 -6.30
C SER A 533 26.43 -32.81 -4.82
N GLU A 534 25.98 -31.91 -3.94
CA GLU A 534 26.16 -31.96 -2.49
C GLU A 534 24.83 -32.26 -1.79
N ASP A 535 24.90 -32.86 -0.59
CA ASP A 535 23.74 -33.08 0.25
C ASP A 535 23.33 -31.75 0.90
N HIS A 536 22.05 -31.36 0.73
CA HIS A 536 21.50 -30.12 1.27
C HIS A 536 20.23 -30.35 2.08
N LEU A 537 20.01 -29.51 3.09
CA LEU A 537 18.72 -29.39 3.77
C LEU A 537 17.83 -28.39 3.01
N LEU A 538 16.87 -28.92 2.24
CA LEU A 538 15.76 -28.14 1.67
C LEU A 538 14.55 -28.19 2.61
N GLU A 539 14.07 -27.01 3.01
CA GLU A 539 12.87 -26.83 3.83
C GLU A 539 11.82 -26.02 3.07
N LEU A 540 10.55 -26.37 3.24
CA LEU A 540 9.42 -25.62 2.69
C LEU A 540 8.41 -25.34 3.80
N PRO A 541 8.36 -24.11 4.36
CA PRO A 541 7.29 -23.69 5.24
C PRO A 541 5.98 -23.63 4.46
N TRP A 542 4.89 -24.07 5.06
CA TRP A 542 3.52 -23.82 4.59
C TRP A 542 2.73 -23.15 5.71
N HIS A 543 2.32 -21.91 5.47
CA HIS A 543 1.40 -21.16 6.30
C HIS A 543 -0.01 -21.49 5.80
N LEU A 544 -0.76 -22.27 6.56
CA LEU A 544 -2.10 -22.72 6.16
C LEU A 544 -3.18 -21.78 6.68
N GLY A 545 -4.12 -21.40 5.82
CA GLY A 545 -5.33 -20.71 6.24
C GLY A 545 -6.29 -21.63 7.01
N GLY A 546 -6.83 -21.13 8.13
CA GLY A 546 -7.80 -21.86 8.95
C GLY A 546 -7.19 -22.81 10.00
N ARG A 547 -8.00 -23.73 10.53
CA ARG A 547 -7.57 -24.72 11.52
C ARG A 547 -7.42 -26.08 10.84
N GLY A 548 -6.17 -26.55 10.73
CA GLY A 548 -5.91 -27.91 10.25
C GLY A 548 -6.61 -28.95 11.13
N GLY A 549 -7.43 -29.81 10.51
CA GLY A 549 -7.95 -31.00 11.16
C GLY A 549 -6.79 -31.93 11.49
N GLY A 550 -6.35 -31.91 12.75
CA GLY A 550 -5.21 -32.68 13.24
C GLY A 550 -5.46 -34.18 13.28
N GLY A 551 -5.58 -34.81 12.10
CA GLY A 551 -5.44 -36.25 11.93
C GLY A 551 -4.01 -36.62 12.29
N GLY A 552 -3.78 -36.89 13.57
CA GLY A 552 -2.45 -37.11 14.13
C GLY A 552 -1.70 -38.15 13.34
N HIS A 553 -0.60 -37.75 12.70
CA HIS A 553 0.44 -38.69 12.29
C HIS A 553 1.01 -39.31 13.55
N ASP A 554 0.47 -40.46 13.90
CA ASP A 554 0.92 -41.28 15.01
C ASP A 554 2.43 -41.49 14.88
N ARG A 555 3.19 -41.14 15.94
CA ARG A 555 4.66 -41.20 15.96
C ARG A 555 5.13 -42.65 16.13
N ALA A 556 4.60 -43.56 15.33
CA ALA A 556 4.71 -45.01 15.49
C ALA A 556 4.87 -45.78 14.17
N SER A 557 5.50 -45.21 13.14
CA SER A 557 5.97 -46.00 11.98
C SER A 557 7.41 -45.71 11.54
N ARG A 558 8.37 -45.92 12.45
CA ARG A 558 9.73 -46.33 12.06
C ARG A 558 9.72 -47.75 11.49
N ARG A 559 9.03 -47.96 10.35
CA ARG A 559 9.22 -49.16 9.54
C ARG A 559 10.60 -49.05 8.92
N ARG A 560 11.56 -49.79 9.49
CA ARG A 560 12.85 -50.06 8.82
C ARG A 560 12.52 -50.61 7.44
N CYS A 561 13.09 -50.05 6.39
CA CYS A 561 13.07 -50.69 5.07
C CYS A 561 13.74 -52.07 5.21
N ALA A 562 12.92 -53.12 5.21
CA ALA A 562 13.44 -54.48 5.14
C ALA A 562 14.05 -54.66 3.74
N THR A 563 15.35 -54.96 3.70
CA THR A 563 16.02 -55.35 2.46
C THR A 563 15.35 -56.62 1.90
N PRO A 564 14.99 -56.66 0.61
CA PRO A 564 14.46 -57.88 0.01
C PRO A 564 15.53 -58.98 0.06
N ARG A 565 15.21 -60.12 0.70
CA ARG A 565 16.03 -61.32 0.55
C ARG A 565 15.95 -61.79 -0.90
N ALA A 566 17.09 -61.87 -1.57
CA ALA A 566 17.18 -62.46 -2.90
C ALA A 566 16.86 -63.97 -2.86
N PRO A 567 16.06 -64.51 -3.80
CA PRO A 567 16.00 -65.95 -4.04
C PRO A 567 17.32 -66.40 -4.71
N GLY A 568 17.95 -67.43 -4.17
CA GLY A 568 19.25 -67.87 -4.64
C GLY A 568 19.21 -68.72 -5.93
N GLY A 569 19.99 -68.29 -6.93
CA GLY A 569 20.83 -69.20 -7.72
C GLY A 569 20.29 -69.79 -9.02
N ARG A 570 20.94 -69.44 -10.14
CA ARG A 570 21.95 -70.30 -10.78
C ARG A 570 22.84 -69.51 -11.76
N ARG A 571 24.02 -70.06 -12.06
CA ARG A 571 25.13 -69.39 -12.78
C ARG A 571 24.96 -69.45 -14.31
N ARG A 572 25.39 -68.40 -15.01
CA ARG A 572 26.31 -68.46 -16.17
C ARG A 572 26.92 -67.06 -16.43
N ALA A 573 28.05 -67.00 -17.13
CA ALA A 573 28.91 -65.81 -17.22
C ALA A 573 28.84 -65.14 -18.61
N ALA A 574 29.06 -63.82 -18.67
CA ALA A 574 30.00 -63.14 -19.59
C ALA A 574 29.89 -61.59 -19.57
N ALA A 575 31.05 -60.94 -19.68
CA ALA A 575 31.36 -59.66 -20.34
C ALA A 575 30.58 -58.33 -20.07
N CYS A 576 31.36 -57.33 -19.62
CA CYS A 576 31.38 -55.90 -19.94
C CYS A 576 30.19 -55.17 -20.61
N GLY A 577 29.76 -54.06 -19.99
CA GLY A 577 29.01 -52.97 -20.66
C GLY A 577 28.74 -51.79 -19.73
N ARG A 578 29.13 -50.56 -20.12
CA ARG A 578 28.86 -49.32 -19.35
C ARG A 578 27.48 -48.75 -19.68
N ALA A 579 26.71 -48.34 -18.66
CA ALA A 579 25.87 -47.13 -18.66
C ALA A 579 25.25 -46.94 -17.26
N GLY A 580 25.54 -45.83 -16.58
CA GLY A 580 24.94 -45.49 -15.30
C GLY A 580 23.82 -44.47 -15.47
N THR A 581 22.56 -44.89 -15.35
CA THR A 581 21.40 -43.98 -15.29
C THR A 581 21.07 -43.68 -13.83
N ALA A 582 21.25 -42.43 -13.40
CA ALA A 582 20.83 -41.98 -12.08
C ALA A 582 19.29 -41.86 -12.03
N GLY A 583 18.66 -42.51 -11.06
CA GLY A 583 17.22 -42.47 -10.88
C GLY A 583 16.78 -41.22 -10.13
N ARG A 584 15.88 -40.42 -10.74
CA ARG A 584 15.12 -39.38 -10.03
C ARG A 584 14.28 -40.00 -8.92
N ARG A 585 14.13 -39.30 -7.80
CA ARG A 585 13.08 -39.54 -6.81
C ARG A 585 12.21 -38.31 -6.69
N GLU A 586 11.01 -38.41 -7.25
CA GLU A 586 9.99 -37.37 -7.13
C GLU A 586 9.16 -37.61 -5.86
N SER A 587 8.89 -36.55 -5.11
CA SER A 587 7.99 -36.57 -3.96
C SER A 587 6.97 -35.45 -4.11
N GLY A 588 5.82 -35.76 -4.71
CA GLY A 588 4.70 -34.85 -4.86
C GLY A 588 3.74 -34.90 -3.68
N ALA A 589 3.27 -33.73 -3.23
CA ALA A 589 2.13 -33.63 -2.31
C ALA A 589 0.84 -33.37 -3.11
N VAL A 590 -0.23 -34.12 -2.80
CA VAL A 590 -1.55 -33.95 -3.42
C VAL A 590 -2.53 -33.51 -2.34
N LEU A 591 -3.01 -32.27 -2.43
CA LEU A 591 -4.05 -31.74 -1.55
C LEU A 591 -5.44 -32.16 -2.07
N ARG A 592 -6.36 -32.51 -1.16
CA ARG A 592 -7.76 -32.85 -1.46
C ARG A 592 -8.68 -32.11 -0.49
N GLY A 593 -9.81 -31.61 -0.98
CA GLY A 593 -10.87 -31.00 -0.16
C GLY A 593 -11.68 -32.05 0.63
N PRO A 594 -12.36 -31.66 1.73
CA PRO A 594 -13.11 -32.57 2.59
C PRO A 594 -14.61 -32.67 2.23
N ASP A 595 -15.14 -33.89 2.30
CA ASP A 595 -16.58 -34.16 2.43
C ASP A 595 -17.04 -34.11 3.92
N ALA A 596 -18.34 -34.00 4.14
CA ALA A 596 -18.91 -33.39 5.35
C ALA A 596 -19.18 -34.30 6.59
N ARG A 597 -19.30 -33.61 7.74
CA ARG A 597 -19.94 -33.96 9.05
C ARG A 597 -19.13 -34.67 10.14
N ALA A 598 -18.95 -33.97 11.28
CA ALA A 598 -19.08 -34.49 12.66
C ALA A 598 -19.14 -33.33 13.69
N GLU A 599 -19.89 -33.52 14.79
CA GLU A 599 -20.11 -32.54 15.89
C GLU A 599 -19.12 -32.72 17.09
N PRO A 600 -19.04 -31.77 18.06
CA PRO A 600 -17.91 -31.66 18.99
C PRO A 600 -18.20 -32.02 20.48
N ALA A 601 -17.15 -32.42 21.22
CA ALA A 601 -17.07 -32.46 22.69
C ALA A 601 -15.59 -32.54 23.16
N PRO A 602 -15.22 -32.34 24.45
CA PRO A 602 -15.10 -31.01 25.07
C PRO A 602 -13.74 -30.76 25.78
N HIS A 603 -13.63 -29.59 26.41
CA HIS A 603 -12.43 -29.06 27.10
C HIS A 603 -11.87 -29.92 28.26
N HIS A 604 -10.54 -29.88 28.44
CA HIS A 604 -9.90 -29.75 29.76
C HIS A 604 -8.68 -28.82 29.68
N GLY A 605 -8.43 -28.05 30.75
CA GLY A 605 -7.28 -27.15 30.88
C GLY A 605 -6.41 -27.50 32.08
N ALA A 606 -5.21 -26.92 32.14
CA ALA A 606 -4.34 -26.98 33.32
C ALA A 606 -3.59 -25.66 33.53
N ARG A 607 -3.52 -25.23 34.80
CA ARG A 607 -2.72 -24.10 35.30
C ARG A 607 -1.33 -24.59 35.78
N ALA A 608 -0.52 -23.64 36.25
CA ALA A 608 0.62 -23.75 37.19
C ALA A 608 2.02 -23.82 36.53
N VAL A 609 3.10 -23.24 37.12
CA VAL A 609 3.23 -22.34 38.28
C VAL A 609 4.54 -21.53 38.15
N ALA A 610 4.63 -20.38 38.82
CA ALA A 610 5.83 -19.51 38.83
C ALA A 610 7.00 -20.07 39.68
N ARG A 611 8.22 -19.58 39.43
CA ARG A 611 9.33 -19.57 40.40
C ARG A 611 10.13 -18.27 40.33
N GLU A 612 10.29 -17.65 41.50
CA GLU A 612 11.17 -16.49 41.75
C GLU A 612 12.58 -16.92 42.23
N SER A 613 13.38 -15.93 42.62
CA SER A 613 14.71 -15.93 43.27
C SER A 613 15.93 -15.92 42.33
N GLY A 614 16.96 -15.08 42.55
CA GLY A 614 17.08 -13.96 43.50
C GLY A 614 18.40 -13.18 43.34
N ASP A 615 18.39 -11.86 43.64
CA ASP A 615 19.59 -10.99 43.75
C ASP A 615 20.17 -11.08 45.18
N PRO A 616 21.50 -11.02 45.36
CA PRO A 616 21.98 -9.92 46.19
C PRO A 616 23.29 -9.24 45.72
N ARG A 617 23.29 -7.91 45.81
CA ARG A 617 24.40 -7.00 45.50
C ARG A 617 25.41 -6.82 46.66
N ARG A 618 26.54 -6.16 46.30
CA ARG A 618 27.48 -5.33 47.10
C ARG A 618 28.77 -6.02 47.60
N ALA A 619 29.94 -5.36 47.70
CA ALA A 619 30.42 -4.07 47.15
C ALA A 619 31.93 -3.83 47.46
N ARG A 620 32.49 -2.72 46.93
CA ARG A 620 33.76 -2.01 47.28
C ARG A 620 35.06 -2.59 46.66
N GLY A 621 36.05 -1.82 46.20
CA GLY A 621 36.15 -0.37 45.92
C GLY A 621 37.46 0.31 46.39
N ARG A 622 38.08 1.16 45.53
CA ARG A 622 39.05 2.29 45.79
C ARG A 622 39.62 2.72 44.40
N ARG A 623 39.66 3.98 43.91
CA ARG A 623 40.01 5.36 44.37
C ARG A 623 41.52 5.69 44.50
N ARG A 624 42.02 6.53 43.57
CA ARG A 624 42.70 7.87 43.77
C ARG A 624 42.97 8.50 42.37
N ARG A 625 42.60 9.77 42.09
CA ARG A 625 43.38 11.04 42.19
C ARG A 625 44.75 10.97 41.45
N GLY A 626 45.22 11.88 40.58
CA GLY A 626 44.78 13.20 40.03
C GLY A 626 45.84 13.70 39.01
N ASN A 627 46.11 14.98 38.66
CA ASN A 627 45.52 16.30 38.99
C ASN A 627 46.16 17.47 38.15
N ARG A 628 45.36 18.35 37.50
CA ARG A 628 45.63 19.76 37.06
C ARG A 628 46.62 20.14 35.91
N ASP A 629 46.13 21.13 35.12
CA ASP A 629 46.78 22.37 34.60
C ASP A 629 47.85 22.25 33.47
N ARG A 630 48.07 23.21 32.53
CA ARG A 630 47.52 24.58 32.27
C ARG A 630 47.78 25.06 30.81
N ALA A 631 46.82 25.79 30.23
CA ALA A 631 46.93 27.07 29.49
C ALA A 631 47.83 27.35 28.22
N ARG A 632 47.13 27.62 27.10
CA ARG A 632 47.15 28.82 26.19
C ARG A 632 48.42 29.33 25.45
N ARG A 633 48.12 29.86 24.23
CA ARG A 633 48.87 30.71 23.25
C ARG A 633 49.59 29.91 22.15
N GLY A 634 49.58 30.28 20.86
CA GLY A 634 48.85 31.35 20.14
C GLY A 634 49.39 31.56 18.70
N THR A 635 48.60 32.23 17.84
CA THR A 635 48.94 32.85 16.53
C THR A 635 49.51 32.00 15.36
N THR A 636 48.72 31.92 14.28
CA THR A 636 48.98 32.28 12.85
C THR A 636 50.43 32.56 12.38
N PRO A 637 50.77 32.38 11.07
CA PRO A 637 49.95 32.66 9.87
C PRO A 637 49.00 31.54 9.40
#